data_AF-A0A9D6EFF7-F1
#
_entry.id   AF-A0A9D6EFF7-F1
#
_cell.length_a   1.000
_cell.length_b   1.000
_cell.length_c   1.000
_cell.angle_alpha   90.00
_cell.angle_beta   90.00
_cell.angle_gamma   90.00
#
_symmetry.space_group_name_H-M   'P 1'
#
loop_
_entity.id
_entity.type
_entity.pdbx_description
1 polymer ?
#
loop_
_entity_poly.entity_id
_entity_poly.type
_entity_poly.pdbx_seq_one_letter_code
_entity_poly.pdbx_strand_id
1 'polypeptide(L)'
;MRHFGLIRADFLVALALTVGVVAGLSYGLYLLVSGRGTVAYDAALEAYNRGDHREALRLLEAASTDRPDSVGVVTLLGWSYYRSGEYGLAEQSFRRATALEPKLEEARLGLAYASLANDRPTVALPLLEELIPKRPEDAELHLARAEARFKQGENFAAAAAYRDLIQRGLGAATARERLLALYGYPPYASLDDLPRELPPMSRSPSLVFDFRTRGNYFEVRDGAGWRRTYLKGVNIGPARPGEFPSTPPLDVATYREWLDQIGRMNANVVRAYTILPPAFYRALRIHNEGSPRKLWLVQEVWLTEREDHEDCDLYDAATVEEFQREIRHVIDLLHGHADIPYRRGHAAGIYTVDVSPYVIALALGREVDPYVALCTNKANPAKTGHRGRFVSLAGGNATETWFAEMADLAIQYELERYHAQRPLTVVNWPPLDPIPHVTEANYAEEVKIRRARGEEVDEVLTRPPNDADAVALHIGKFTVTPEFRAGLFATYHVYSYWPDFMLYDPAYPLTRDEEGTNRYLGYLLNLKRHYPDMPVLIAEYGVPASWGVAHIHPEGWSNGGFSEKGQAELLVRMTRNIRGAGMAGGIVFAWQDEWWKRVSDDFTRPFMRPAWRKPLWLNQLDPEEHFGLLGYRPPAPVPLLRGDPDDWRKATRLIATPSKRPAAGALKAVSAFSDAAFLYLRLDIEKGDGAERLFDWTRVQYWIALNALPGEAGSRALPEVDLTLGTGATFLLQLAGPDSGRLHIAKNYNPQVWRAKNGVPGGWRLWRWAGLRAALEDAAPFGELIIEPNPPRYGRDGSVFPPLFMSRSGLEHGTADPASDDSSSRSAWRADEARGMIEVRIPWGLLYVMDPSSRLVLGGTDDDASPVARESPGMAVVALAVRVSVDEKGVRRALLDALPAPSRGRISADRVPVYAWPRWDRVHYEPYLKPSYFALQKAFGGLEAPAE
;
A
#
# COMPACT_ATOMS: atom_id res chain seq x y z
N MET A 1 74.06 33.27 -62.00
CA MET A 1 73.33 32.66 -63.13
C MET A 1 72.02 32.11 -62.57
N ARG A 2 70.92 32.87 -62.71
CA ARG A 2 69.78 32.67 -63.63
C ARG A 2 68.78 31.59 -63.19
N HIS A 3 67.58 32.11 -62.83
CA HIS A 3 66.22 31.58 -63.03
C HIS A 3 65.78 30.30 -62.33
N PHE A 4 64.87 30.46 -61.36
CA PHE A 4 63.51 29.86 -61.24
C PHE A 4 62.90 30.56 -60.00
N GLY A 5 61.70 31.14 -59.95
CA GLY A 5 60.48 30.94 -60.73
C GLY A 5 59.34 30.91 -59.71
N LEU A 6 58.57 32.00 -59.65
CA LEU A 6 57.30 32.23 -58.93
C LEU A 6 56.64 31.03 -58.23
N ILE A 7 56.71 30.94 -56.89
CA ILE A 7 55.63 30.39 -56.02
C ILE A 7 55.78 30.99 -54.61
N ARG A 8 55.46 32.28 -54.37
CA ARG A 8 55.47 32.82 -52.98
C ARG A 8 54.41 33.86 -52.61
N ALA A 9 53.51 34.25 -53.51
CA ALA A 9 52.40 35.14 -53.16
C ALA A 9 51.09 34.38 -52.84
N ASP A 10 50.76 33.36 -53.64
CA ASP A 10 49.46 32.68 -53.52
C ASP A 10 49.35 31.74 -52.30
N PHE A 11 50.47 31.19 -51.83
CA PHE A 11 50.47 30.27 -50.68
C PHE A 11 50.28 30.99 -49.33
N LEU A 12 50.77 32.23 -49.21
CA LEU A 12 50.61 33.05 -47.99
C LEU A 12 49.22 33.70 -47.93
N VAL A 13 48.63 34.06 -49.08
CA VAL A 13 47.25 34.55 -49.16
C VAL A 13 46.25 33.40 -48.94
N ALA A 14 46.51 32.20 -49.49
CA ALA A 14 45.70 31.01 -49.23
C ALA A 14 45.81 30.52 -47.77
N LEU A 15 46.98 30.58 -47.14
CA LEU A 15 47.13 30.19 -45.72
C LEU A 15 46.46 31.21 -44.78
N ALA A 16 46.52 32.52 -45.07
CA ALA A 16 45.84 33.55 -44.29
C ALA A 16 44.30 33.50 -44.45
N LEU A 17 43.81 33.20 -45.66
CA LEU A 17 42.37 32.98 -45.91
C LEU A 17 41.87 31.68 -45.27
N THR A 18 42.64 30.59 -45.30
CA THR A 18 42.25 29.33 -44.67
C THR A 18 42.29 29.41 -43.13
N VAL A 19 43.26 30.09 -42.53
CA VAL A 19 43.30 30.33 -41.07
C VAL A 19 42.20 31.30 -40.63
N GLY A 20 41.89 32.34 -41.41
CA GLY A 20 40.78 33.25 -41.15
C GLY A 20 39.39 32.61 -41.30
N VAL A 21 39.21 31.71 -42.27
CA VAL A 21 37.96 30.96 -42.48
C VAL A 21 37.79 29.86 -41.45
N VAL A 22 38.86 29.16 -41.03
CA VAL A 22 38.80 28.17 -39.94
C VAL A 22 38.61 28.85 -38.59
N ALA A 23 39.22 30.00 -38.32
CA ALA A 23 38.97 30.78 -37.09
C ALA A 23 37.58 31.42 -37.10
N GLY A 24 37.08 31.88 -38.25
CA GLY A 24 35.73 32.43 -38.42
C GLY A 24 34.63 31.35 -38.37
N LEU A 25 34.87 30.15 -38.90
CA LEU A 25 34.00 28.98 -38.74
C LEU A 25 34.09 28.41 -37.34
N SER A 26 35.26 28.40 -36.69
CA SER A 26 35.39 27.96 -35.30
C SER A 26 34.78 28.96 -34.33
N TYR A 27 34.87 30.26 -34.60
CA TYR A 27 34.20 31.32 -33.82
C TYR A 27 32.69 31.39 -34.13
N GLY A 28 32.28 31.15 -35.37
CA GLY A 28 30.89 31.06 -35.80
C GLY A 28 30.20 29.79 -35.29
N LEU A 29 30.90 28.64 -35.28
CA LEU A 29 30.47 27.38 -34.67
C LEU A 29 30.53 27.50 -33.14
N TYR A 30 31.54 28.17 -32.58
CA TYR A 30 31.56 28.53 -31.16
C TYR A 30 30.38 29.43 -30.81
N LEU A 31 29.99 30.42 -31.61
CA LEU A 31 28.80 31.27 -31.39
C LEU A 31 27.47 30.53 -31.65
N LEU A 32 27.42 29.59 -32.60
CA LEU A 32 26.25 28.73 -32.88
C LEU A 32 26.06 27.61 -31.84
N VAL A 33 27.15 27.08 -31.28
CA VAL A 33 27.16 26.06 -30.21
C VAL A 33 27.05 26.70 -28.83
N SER A 34 27.68 27.85 -28.60
CA SER A 34 27.53 28.62 -27.35
C SER A 34 26.19 29.36 -27.26
N GLY A 35 25.52 29.66 -28.37
CA GLY A 35 24.19 30.25 -28.37
C GLY A 35 23.06 29.26 -28.01
N ARG A 36 23.19 27.97 -28.36
CA ARG A 36 22.13 26.97 -28.08
C ARG A 36 22.05 26.60 -26.61
N GLY A 37 23.18 26.41 -25.93
CA GLY A 37 23.21 26.09 -24.51
C GLY A 37 22.75 27.24 -23.59
N THR A 38 22.91 28.52 -24.00
CA THR A 38 22.39 29.67 -23.23
C THR A 38 20.89 29.80 -23.41
N VAL A 39 20.37 29.64 -24.64
CA VAL A 39 18.93 29.64 -24.91
C VAL A 39 18.22 28.49 -24.18
N ALA A 40 18.82 27.29 -24.11
CA ALA A 40 18.27 26.17 -23.37
C ALA A 40 18.26 26.41 -21.84
N TYR A 41 19.30 27.05 -21.29
CA TYR A 41 19.36 27.40 -19.87
C TYR A 41 18.35 28.51 -19.50
N ASP A 42 18.22 29.55 -20.31
CA ASP A 42 17.26 30.64 -20.06
C ASP A 42 15.83 30.11 -20.13
N ALA A 43 15.51 29.29 -21.13
CA ALA A 43 14.21 28.62 -21.23
C ALA A 43 13.95 27.67 -20.04
N ALA A 44 14.98 26.97 -19.57
CA ALA A 44 14.88 26.12 -18.38
C ALA A 44 14.61 26.93 -17.11
N LEU A 45 15.28 28.07 -16.93
CA LEU A 45 15.08 28.96 -15.79
C LEU A 45 13.66 29.54 -15.80
N GLU A 46 13.15 29.93 -16.97
CA GLU A 46 11.76 30.33 -17.10
C GLU A 46 10.78 29.19 -16.76
N ALA A 47 11.02 27.97 -17.25
CA ALA A 47 10.21 26.81 -16.92
C ALA A 47 10.22 26.52 -15.41
N TYR A 48 11.40 26.58 -14.77
CA TYR A 48 11.57 26.43 -13.33
C TYR A 48 10.78 27.49 -12.55
N ASN A 49 10.86 28.77 -12.96
CA ASN A 49 10.15 29.88 -12.31
C ASN A 49 8.62 29.80 -12.49
N ARG A 50 8.14 29.14 -13.55
CA ARG A 50 6.71 28.82 -13.74
C ARG A 50 6.25 27.59 -12.94
N GLY A 51 7.16 26.90 -12.24
CA GLY A 51 6.88 25.66 -11.52
C GLY A 51 6.83 24.41 -12.41
N ASP A 52 7.18 24.53 -13.71
CA ASP A 52 7.26 23.39 -14.62
C ASP A 52 8.63 22.72 -14.51
N HIS A 53 8.84 22.04 -13.38
CA HIS A 53 10.12 21.43 -13.04
C HIS A 53 10.49 20.28 -13.99
N ARG A 54 9.51 19.65 -14.64
CA ARG A 54 9.76 18.56 -15.60
C ARG A 54 10.28 19.09 -16.93
N GLU A 55 9.67 20.15 -17.46
CA GLU A 55 10.20 20.80 -18.65
C GLU A 55 11.56 21.46 -18.36
N ALA A 56 11.72 22.04 -17.16
CA ALA A 56 13.02 22.53 -16.70
C ALA A 56 14.07 21.42 -16.73
N LEU A 57 13.79 20.24 -16.16
CA LEU A 57 14.70 19.09 -16.19
C LEU A 57 15.08 18.69 -17.62
N ARG A 58 14.09 18.54 -18.52
CA ARG A 58 14.34 18.17 -19.92
C ARG A 58 15.25 19.17 -20.63
N LEU A 59 15.01 20.47 -20.43
CA LEU A 59 15.81 21.55 -21.01
C LEU A 59 17.22 21.61 -20.39
N LEU A 60 17.33 21.35 -19.09
CA LEU A 60 18.60 21.34 -18.38
C LEU A 60 19.47 20.12 -18.69
N GLU A 61 18.87 18.95 -18.92
CA GLU A 61 19.59 17.75 -19.38
C GLU A 61 20.22 18.00 -20.76
N ALA A 62 19.47 18.64 -21.66
CA ALA A 62 20.00 19.11 -22.95
C ALA A 62 21.13 20.13 -22.74
N ALA A 63 20.92 21.15 -21.89
CA ALA A 63 21.94 22.17 -21.59
C ALA A 63 23.19 21.57 -20.94
N SER A 64 23.05 20.52 -20.13
CA SER A 64 24.15 19.80 -19.46
C SER A 64 24.93 18.89 -20.42
N THR A 65 24.35 18.51 -21.56
CA THR A 65 25.08 17.82 -22.63
C THR A 65 26.05 18.79 -23.32
N ASP A 66 25.59 20.02 -23.56
CA ASP A 66 26.39 21.07 -24.22
C ASP A 66 27.40 21.73 -23.26
N ARG A 67 27.03 21.90 -21.98
CA ARG A 67 27.87 22.53 -20.94
C ARG A 67 27.91 21.71 -19.66
N PRO A 68 28.60 20.55 -19.67
CA PRO A 68 28.60 19.63 -18.53
C PRO A 68 29.15 20.27 -17.24
N ASP A 69 30.12 21.18 -17.33
CA ASP A 69 30.76 21.81 -16.16
C ASP A 69 30.25 23.23 -15.86
N SER A 70 29.13 23.63 -16.46
CA SER A 70 28.49 24.91 -16.10
C SER A 70 27.86 24.80 -14.72
N VAL A 71 28.45 25.52 -13.75
CA VAL A 71 27.97 25.56 -12.36
C VAL A 71 26.51 25.99 -12.28
N GLY A 72 26.08 26.97 -13.11
CA GLY A 72 24.69 27.42 -13.18
C GLY A 72 23.73 26.32 -13.64
N VAL A 73 24.06 25.61 -14.73
CA VAL A 73 23.26 24.48 -15.25
C VAL A 73 23.16 23.37 -14.21
N VAL A 74 24.29 22.96 -13.62
CA VAL A 74 24.34 21.87 -12.64
C VAL A 74 23.60 22.24 -11.34
N THR A 75 23.68 23.51 -10.91
CA THR A 75 22.94 23.98 -9.72
C THR A 75 21.43 24.01 -9.97
N LEU A 76 21.00 24.51 -11.13
CA LEU A 76 19.58 24.55 -11.48
C LEU A 76 18.99 23.15 -11.75
N LEU A 77 19.81 22.21 -12.26
CA LEU A 77 19.47 20.78 -12.29
C LEU A 77 19.20 20.26 -10.88
N GLY A 78 20.11 20.54 -9.94
CA GLY A 78 19.94 20.16 -8.54
C GLY A 78 18.61 20.65 -7.95
N TRP A 79 18.28 21.93 -8.16
CA TRP A 79 17.01 22.49 -7.70
C TRP A 79 15.80 21.90 -8.40
N SER A 80 15.89 21.65 -9.71
CA SER A 80 14.80 21.06 -10.48
C SER A 80 14.52 19.62 -10.06
N TYR A 81 15.57 18.83 -9.80
CA TYR A 81 15.45 17.49 -9.22
C TYR A 81 14.86 17.55 -7.80
N TYR A 82 15.34 18.47 -6.95
CA TYR A 82 14.84 18.63 -5.59
C TYR A 82 13.34 18.95 -5.57
N ARG A 83 12.89 19.89 -6.43
CA ARG A 83 11.48 20.26 -6.55
C ARG A 83 10.61 19.17 -7.17
N SER A 84 11.21 18.30 -7.98
CA SER A 84 10.55 17.12 -8.56
C SER A 84 10.54 15.92 -7.61
N GLY A 85 11.11 16.02 -6.40
CA GLY A 85 11.20 14.94 -5.42
C GLY A 85 12.34 13.94 -5.68
N GLU A 86 13.15 14.17 -6.72
CA GLU A 86 14.31 13.34 -7.09
C GLU A 86 15.53 13.71 -6.25
N TYR A 87 15.41 13.60 -4.93
CA TYR A 87 16.40 14.09 -3.97
C TYR A 87 17.79 13.46 -4.18
N GLY A 88 17.87 12.20 -4.60
CA GLY A 88 19.13 11.51 -4.91
C GLY A 88 19.92 12.20 -6.03
N LEU A 89 19.24 12.48 -7.15
CA LEU A 89 19.80 13.20 -8.30
C LEU A 89 20.09 14.67 -7.98
N ALA A 90 19.24 15.28 -7.15
CA ALA A 90 19.45 16.63 -6.64
C ALA A 90 20.78 16.72 -5.88
N GLU A 91 21.00 15.80 -4.95
CA GLU A 91 22.21 15.79 -4.14
C GLU A 91 23.47 15.51 -4.98
N GLN A 92 23.38 14.60 -5.95
CA GLN A 92 24.48 14.36 -6.89
C GLN A 92 24.83 15.63 -7.67
N SER A 93 23.83 16.34 -8.17
CA SER A 93 24.00 17.60 -8.90
C SER A 93 24.63 18.67 -8.02
N PHE A 94 24.11 18.89 -6.81
CA PHE A 94 24.68 19.87 -5.89
C PHE A 94 26.09 19.51 -5.42
N ARG A 95 26.38 18.23 -5.18
CA ARG A 95 27.73 17.76 -4.85
C ARG A 95 28.72 18.10 -5.97
N ARG A 96 28.31 17.89 -7.24
CA ARG A 96 29.10 18.31 -8.40
C ARG A 96 29.26 19.84 -8.46
N ALA A 97 28.20 20.60 -8.24
CA ALA A 97 28.28 22.07 -8.21
C ALA A 97 29.24 22.58 -7.13
N THR A 98 29.21 21.99 -5.92
CA THR A 98 30.16 22.34 -4.84
C THR A 98 31.59 21.91 -5.11
N ALA A 99 31.81 20.88 -5.95
CA ALA A 99 33.15 20.50 -6.38
C ALA A 99 33.72 21.45 -7.44
N LEU A 100 32.87 21.93 -8.37
CA LEU A 100 33.25 22.89 -9.41
C LEU A 100 33.50 24.28 -8.83
N GLU A 101 32.63 24.73 -7.91
CA GLU A 101 32.77 26.02 -7.24
C GLU A 101 32.59 25.88 -5.73
N PRO A 102 33.67 25.57 -5.00
CA PRO A 102 33.60 25.33 -3.56
C PRO A 102 33.14 26.51 -2.73
N LYS A 103 33.11 27.75 -3.24
CA LYS A 103 32.64 28.92 -2.49
C LYS A 103 31.19 29.29 -2.77
N LEU A 104 30.54 28.67 -3.75
CA LEU A 104 29.16 28.96 -4.12
C LEU A 104 28.20 28.56 -2.99
N GLU A 105 27.58 29.55 -2.36
CA GLU A 105 26.66 29.33 -1.23
C GLU A 105 25.39 28.61 -1.66
N GLU A 106 24.87 28.93 -2.84
CA GLU A 106 23.64 28.36 -3.37
C GLU A 106 23.77 26.84 -3.60
N ALA A 107 24.90 26.39 -4.12
CA ALA A 107 25.18 24.97 -4.31
C ALA A 107 25.31 24.22 -2.97
N ARG A 108 25.91 24.85 -1.95
CA ARG A 108 25.97 24.26 -0.59
C ARG A 108 24.60 24.20 0.07
N LEU A 109 23.79 25.23 -0.09
CA LEU A 109 22.42 25.28 0.43
C LEU A 109 21.59 24.16 -0.19
N GLY A 110 21.65 24.04 -1.52
CA GLY A 110 21.02 22.94 -2.25
C GLY A 110 21.52 21.57 -1.80
N LEU A 111 22.83 21.40 -1.60
CA LEU A 111 23.42 20.16 -1.07
C LEU A 111 22.87 19.84 0.32
N ALA A 112 22.81 20.82 1.23
CA ALA A 112 22.30 20.64 2.57
C ALA A 112 20.83 20.18 2.57
N TYR A 113 19.96 20.85 1.80
CA TYR A 113 18.55 20.49 1.70
C TYR A 113 18.34 19.15 1.01
N ALA A 114 19.06 18.86 -0.08
CA ALA A 114 18.97 17.58 -0.77
C ALA A 114 19.47 16.43 0.11
N SER A 115 20.57 16.61 0.83
CA SER A 115 21.06 15.63 1.82
C SER A 115 20.06 15.40 2.94
N LEU A 116 19.41 16.46 3.45
CA LEU A 116 18.40 16.32 4.51
C LEU A 116 17.14 15.58 4.02
N ALA A 117 16.70 15.85 2.78
CA ALA A 117 15.60 15.16 2.13
C ALA A 117 15.94 13.69 1.80
N ASN A 118 17.21 13.39 1.51
CA ASN A 118 17.75 12.04 1.36
C ASN A 118 18.10 11.34 2.69
N ASP A 119 17.68 11.88 3.83
CA ASP A 119 17.92 11.26 5.13
C ASP A 119 19.41 11.14 5.50
N ARG A 120 20.24 12.08 5.03
CA ARG A 120 21.67 12.22 5.33
C ARG A 120 21.96 13.45 6.19
N PRO A 121 21.44 13.51 7.43
CA PRO A 121 21.59 14.69 8.27
C PRO A 121 23.04 14.92 8.74
N THR A 122 23.90 13.89 8.71
CA THR A 122 25.34 14.02 8.99
C THR A 122 26.09 14.82 7.94
N VAL A 123 25.58 14.87 6.70
CA VAL A 123 26.09 15.73 5.63
C VAL A 123 25.43 17.10 5.69
N ALA A 124 24.12 17.15 5.94
CA ALA A 124 23.37 18.40 5.94
C ALA A 124 23.75 19.34 7.11
N LEU A 125 23.88 18.82 8.33
CA LEU A 125 24.06 19.64 9.53
C LEU A 125 25.32 20.54 9.47
N PRO A 126 26.52 20.04 9.13
CA PRO A 126 27.71 20.89 9.03
C PRO A 126 27.55 22.01 7.98
N LEU A 127 26.95 21.70 6.83
CA LEU A 127 26.70 22.69 5.77
C LEU A 127 25.75 23.79 6.24
N LEU A 128 24.70 23.43 6.98
CA LEU A 128 23.75 24.39 7.55
C LEU A 128 24.44 25.28 8.60
N GLU A 129 25.29 24.71 9.45
CA GLU A 129 26.05 25.44 10.47
C GLU A 129 27.08 26.42 9.86
N GLU A 130 27.63 26.13 8.68
CA GLU A 130 28.47 27.07 7.91
C GLU A 130 27.68 28.23 7.27
N LEU A 131 26.43 27.97 6.86
CA LEU A 131 25.59 28.94 6.14
C LEU A 131 24.86 29.92 7.08
N ILE A 132 24.44 29.45 8.25
CA ILE A 132 23.67 30.25 9.22
C ILE A 132 24.36 31.56 9.64
N PRO A 133 25.67 31.62 9.94
CA PRO A 133 26.33 32.87 10.31
C PRO A 133 26.28 33.95 9.21
N LYS A 134 26.12 33.53 7.94
CA LYS A 134 26.03 34.44 6.78
C LYS A 134 24.61 34.90 6.51
N ARG A 135 23.62 34.13 6.96
CA ARG A 135 22.18 34.41 6.81
C ARG A 135 21.46 34.21 8.15
N PRO A 136 21.79 35.01 9.19
CA PRO A 136 21.37 34.73 10.58
C PRO A 136 19.85 34.81 10.81
N GLU A 137 19.13 35.51 9.94
CA GLU A 137 17.67 35.70 9.98
C GLU A 137 16.91 34.78 9.01
N ASP A 138 17.59 33.87 8.31
CA ASP A 138 16.94 32.92 7.39
C ASP A 138 16.26 31.79 8.17
N ALA A 139 14.94 31.89 8.30
CA ALA A 139 14.13 30.93 9.04
C ALA A 139 14.23 29.50 8.49
N GLU A 140 14.33 29.32 7.17
CA GLU A 140 14.39 28.00 6.53
C GLU A 140 15.71 27.29 6.84
N LEU A 141 16.82 28.03 6.91
CA LEU A 141 18.11 27.49 7.34
C LEU A 141 18.09 26.99 8.78
N HIS A 142 17.49 27.75 9.70
CA HIS A 142 17.40 27.34 11.10
C HIS A 142 16.42 26.18 11.30
N LEU A 143 15.29 26.16 10.58
CA LEU A 143 14.35 25.04 10.58
C LEU A 143 15.00 23.76 10.05
N ALA A 144 15.76 23.85 8.95
CA ALA A 144 16.51 22.72 8.41
C ALA A 144 17.58 22.22 9.39
N ARG A 145 18.23 23.11 10.17
CA ARG A 145 19.18 22.70 11.22
C ARG A 145 18.47 21.93 12.34
N ALA A 146 17.33 22.42 12.80
CA ALA A 146 16.54 21.74 13.83
C ALA A 146 16.04 20.36 13.34
N GLU A 147 15.57 20.28 12.09
CA GLU A 147 15.19 19.02 11.43
C GLU A 147 16.40 18.08 11.27
N ALA A 148 17.58 18.58 10.91
CA ALA A 148 18.79 17.78 10.84
C ALA A 148 19.17 17.20 12.21
N ARG A 149 19.03 17.97 13.29
CA ARG A 149 19.23 17.47 14.66
C ARG A 149 18.22 16.39 15.04
N PHE A 150 16.94 16.60 14.71
CA PHE A 150 15.89 15.58 14.89
C PHE A 150 16.25 14.28 14.15
N LYS A 151 16.64 14.38 12.89
CA LYS A 151 17.03 13.22 12.07
C LYS A 151 18.35 12.56 12.51
N GLN A 152 19.20 13.25 13.27
CA GLN A 152 20.36 12.64 13.95
C GLN A 152 19.97 11.94 15.27
N GLY A 153 18.70 11.99 15.67
CA GLY A 153 18.22 11.44 16.94
C GLY A 153 18.39 12.39 18.13
N GLU A 154 18.80 13.65 17.91
CA GLU A 154 19.01 14.64 18.95
C GLU A 154 17.71 15.39 19.30
N ASN A 155 16.67 14.67 19.73
CA ASN A 155 15.31 15.24 19.86
C ASN A 155 15.24 16.43 20.84
N PHE A 156 15.92 16.37 21.99
CA PHE A 156 15.96 17.51 22.92
C PHE A 156 16.72 18.72 22.36
N ALA A 157 17.77 18.49 21.56
CA ALA A 157 18.50 19.57 20.88
C ALA A 157 17.65 20.20 19.76
N ALA A 158 16.92 19.38 19.01
CA ALA A 158 15.92 19.84 18.03
C ALA A 158 14.82 20.66 18.73
N ALA A 159 14.29 20.17 19.86
CA ALA A 159 13.30 20.89 20.65
C ALA A 159 13.83 22.23 21.17
N ALA A 160 15.09 22.29 21.63
CA ALA A 160 15.73 23.54 22.02
C ALA A 160 15.87 24.52 20.85
N ALA A 161 16.27 24.03 19.66
CA ALA A 161 16.36 24.83 18.45
C ALA A 161 15.00 25.39 18.01
N TYR A 162 13.93 24.60 18.08
CA TYR A 162 12.58 25.10 17.80
C TYR A 162 12.11 26.15 18.81
N ARG A 163 12.43 25.99 20.10
CA ARG A 163 12.12 27.02 21.12
C ARG A 163 12.83 28.34 20.83
N ASP A 164 14.11 28.31 20.45
CA ASP A 164 14.87 29.51 20.03
C ASP A 164 14.20 30.22 18.85
N LEU A 165 13.80 29.46 17.82
CA LEU A 165 13.12 30.01 16.65
C LEU A 165 11.80 30.71 16.99
N ILE A 166 11.01 30.11 17.88
CA ILE A 166 9.76 30.69 18.36
C ILE A 166 10.03 31.99 19.12
N GLN A 167 11.02 32.01 20.01
CA GLN A 167 11.39 33.20 20.79
C GLN A 167 11.87 34.36 19.91
N ARG A 168 12.62 34.05 18.84
CA ARG A 168 13.14 35.03 17.87
C ARG A 168 12.11 35.46 16.83
N GLY A 169 10.94 34.81 16.77
CA GLY A 169 9.91 35.08 15.76
C GLY A 169 10.26 34.57 14.35
N LEU A 170 11.29 33.73 14.20
CA LEU A 170 11.78 33.23 12.92
C LEU A 170 11.13 31.88 12.58
N GLY A 171 10.26 31.85 11.57
CA GLY A 171 9.55 30.62 11.22
C GLY A 171 8.71 30.05 12.38
N ALA A 172 8.28 30.92 13.31
CA ALA A 172 7.74 30.53 14.61
C ALA A 172 6.55 29.58 14.53
N ALA A 173 5.70 29.71 13.50
CA ALA A 173 4.57 28.80 13.28
C ALA A 173 5.03 27.37 12.99
N THR A 174 5.92 27.18 12.02
CA THR A 174 6.50 25.87 11.66
C THR A 174 7.31 25.30 12.82
N ALA A 175 8.14 26.12 13.47
CA ALA A 175 8.94 25.68 14.62
C ALA A 175 8.06 25.19 15.77
N ARG A 176 6.95 25.91 16.04
CA ARG A 176 5.95 25.52 17.05
C ARG A 176 5.27 24.20 16.69
N GLU A 177 4.84 24.04 15.44
CA GLU A 177 4.23 22.80 14.97
C GLU A 177 5.18 21.61 15.16
N ARG A 178 6.44 21.73 14.73
CA ARG A 178 7.47 20.69 14.86
C ARG A 178 7.78 20.38 16.33
N LEU A 179 7.93 21.42 17.16
CA LEU A 179 8.14 21.25 18.59
C LEU A 179 6.99 20.48 19.26
N LEU A 180 5.75 20.87 18.99
CA LEU A 180 4.59 20.21 19.59
C LEU A 180 4.42 18.77 19.08
N ALA A 181 4.70 18.53 17.80
CA ALA A 181 4.71 17.19 17.22
C ALA A 181 5.73 16.25 17.89
N LEU A 182 6.93 16.75 18.25
CA LEU A 182 7.94 15.96 18.99
C LEU A 182 7.42 15.40 20.32
N TYR A 183 6.53 16.11 21.00
CA TYR A 183 5.93 15.69 22.28
C TYR A 183 4.49 15.17 22.12
N GLY A 184 3.99 15.12 20.89
CA GLY A 184 2.63 14.73 20.56
C GLY A 184 1.58 15.62 21.22
N TYR A 185 1.70 16.94 21.12
CA TYR A 185 0.69 17.90 21.55
C TYR A 185 -0.05 18.51 20.34
N PRO A 186 -1.30 18.98 20.51
CA PRO A 186 -1.97 19.75 19.46
C PRO A 186 -1.24 21.09 19.22
N PRO A 187 -1.29 21.65 17.99
CA PRO A 187 -0.52 22.85 17.60
C PRO A 187 -0.84 24.12 18.43
N TYR A 188 -1.96 24.11 19.16
CA TYR A 188 -2.41 25.20 20.02
C TYR A 188 -2.07 25.01 21.52
N ALA A 189 -1.41 23.92 21.93
CA ALA A 189 -1.07 23.67 23.33
C ALA A 189 -0.05 24.67 23.91
N SER A 190 -0.08 24.91 25.22
CA SER A 190 0.96 25.73 25.87
C SER A 190 2.35 25.12 25.68
N LEU A 191 3.38 25.97 25.54
CA LEU A 191 4.77 25.53 25.48
C LEU A 191 5.42 25.42 26.86
N ASP A 192 4.80 26.03 27.88
CA ASP A 192 5.37 26.12 29.23
C ASP A 192 5.46 24.74 29.90
N ASP A 193 4.56 23.83 29.52
CA ASP A 193 4.47 22.47 30.07
C ASP A 193 5.35 21.45 29.33
N LEU A 194 6.12 21.87 28.32
CA LEU A 194 7.00 20.97 27.57
C LEU A 194 8.33 20.77 28.30
N PRO A 195 8.62 19.56 28.80
CA PRO A 195 9.84 19.33 29.58
C PRO A 195 11.09 19.51 28.70
N ARG A 196 12.22 19.86 29.31
CA ARG A 196 13.50 20.07 28.61
C ARG A 196 14.42 18.85 28.68
N GLU A 197 14.06 17.89 29.50
CA GLU A 197 14.71 16.61 29.75
C GLU A 197 13.62 15.59 30.13
N LEU A 198 13.96 14.31 30.17
CA LEU A 198 12.99 13.31 30.64
C LEU A 198 12.66 13.56 32.13
N PRO A 199 11.38 13.43 32.53
CA PRO A 199 11.01 13.57 33.93
C PRO A 199 11.76 12.53 34.78
N PRO A 200 12.02 12.81 36.08
CA PRO A 200 12.63 11.81 36.96
C PRO A 200 11.82 10.52 36.96
N MET A 201 12.52 9.38 36.84
CA MET A 201 11.88 8.08 36.82
C MET A 201 11.11 7.82 38.11
N SER A 202 9.85 7.42 37.96
CA SER A 202 9.01 6.97 39.08
C SER A 202 9.01 5.45 39.12
N ARG A 203 9.51 4.89 40.23
CA ARG A 203 9.44 3.45 40.51
C ARG A 203 8.46 3.22 41.65
N SER A 204 7.44 2.40 41.42
CA SER A 204 6.46 2.09 42.46
C SER A 204 7.12 1.35 43.64
N PRO A 205 6.79 1.66 44.91
CA PRO A 205 7.31 0.92 46.06
C PRO A 205 6.77 -0.52 46.14
N SER A 206 5.64 -0.81 45.48
CA SER A 206 5.02 -2.14 45.40
C SER A 206 4.87 -2.59 43.96
N LEU A 207 4.93 -3.90 43.73
CA LEU A 207 4.73 -4.49 42.40
C LEU A 207 3.38 -4.07 41.81
N VAL A 208 3.42 -3.38 40.66
CA VAL A 208 2.26 -3.02 39.85
C VAL A 208 1.97 -4.15 38.86
N PHE A 209 0.77 -4.71 38.90
CA PHE A 209 0.30 -5.70 37.94
C PHE A 209 -1.23 -5.65 37.95
N ASP A 210 -1.79 -4.82 37.08
CA ASP A 210 -3.24 -4.61 37.00
C ASP A 210 -3.91 -5.55 35.98
N PHE A 211 -3.10 -6.32 35.27
CA PHE A 211 -3.52 -7.29 34.27
C PHE A 211 -2.81 -8.62 34.53
N ARG A 212 -3.51 -9.73 34.34
CA ARG A 212 -2.91 -11.07 34.35
C ARG A 212 -3.65 -12.06 33.47
N THR A 213 -3.01 -13.19 33.20
CA THR A 213 -3.66 -14.37 32.63
C THR A 213 -3.96 -15.39 33.72
N ARG A 214 -5.12 -16.06 33.62
CA ARG A 214 -5.51 -17.14 34.53
C ARG A 214 -6.38 -18.15 33.81
N GLY A 215 -5.89 -19.39 33.71
CA GLY A 215 -6.53 -20.43 32.90
C GLY A 215 -6.70 -19.93 31.46
N ASN A 216 -7.95 -19.89 30.97
CA ASN A 216 -8.25 -19.48 29.59
C ASN A 216 -8.61 -18.01 29.41
N TYR A 217 -8.41 -17.16 30.43
CA TYR A 217 -8.91 -15.79 30.42
C TYR A 217 -7.83 -14.77 30.77
N PHE A 218 -8.04 -13.55 30.28
CA PHE A 218 -7.44 -12.36 30.85
C PHE A 218 -8.25 -11.93 32.07
N GLU A 219 -7.58 -11.43 33.09
CA GLU A 219 -8.20 -10.79 34.24
C GLU A 219 -7.67 -9.37 34.39
N VAL A 220 -8.59 -8.45 34.66
CA VAL A 220 -8.28 -7.04 34.94
C VAL A 220 -8.55 -6.81 36.41
N ARG A 221 -7.64 -6.09 37.07
CA ARG A 221 -7.82 -5.67 38.43
C ARG A 221 -8.74 -4.45 38.48
N ASP A 222 -9.80 -4.54 39.25
CA ASP A 222 -10.64 -3.41 39.62
C ASP A 222 -10.63 -3.21 41.14
N GLY A 223 -11.23 -2.13 41.63
CA GLY A 223 -11.29 -1.82 43.06
C GLY A 223 -11.97 -2.90 43.93
N ALA A 224 -12.65 -3.88 43.32
CA ALA A 224 -13.34 -4.97 44.01
C ALA A 224 -12.58 -6.32 43.90
N GLY A 225 -11.63 -6.47 42.98
CA GLY A 225 -10.83 -7.68 42.84
C GLY A 225 -10.33 -7.93 41.42
N TRP A 226 -10.26 -9.21 41.03
CA TRP A 226 -9.92 -9.63 39.67
C TRP A 226 -11.19 -9.98 38.91
N ARG A 227 -11.31 -9.46 37.69
CA ARG A 227 -12.48 -9.70 36.84
C ARG A 227 -12.06 -10.29 35.50
N ARG A 228 -12.63 -11.46 35.16
CA ARG A 228 -12.47 -12.08 33.84
C ARG A 228 -12.90 -11.12 32.75
N THR A 229 -12.11 -11.06 31.69
CA THR A 229 -12.29 -10.10 30.59
C THR A 229 -12.06 -10.79 29.26
N TYR A 230 -12.98 -10.53 28.33
CA TYR A 230 -12.88 -10.96 26.93
C TYR A 230 -12.44 -9.77 26.08
N LEU A 231 -11.39 -9.96 25.27
CA LEU A 231 -10.83 -8.88 24.47
C LEU A 231 -11.54 -8.78 23.13
N LYS A 232 -12.04 -7.59 22.80
CA LYS A 232 -12.74 -7.28 21.55
C LYS A 232 -12.32 -5.89 21.08
N GLY A 233 -11.73 -5.82 19.90
CA GLY A 233 -11.06 -4.59 19.50
C GLY A 233 -10.61 -4.56 18.06
N VAL A 234 -9.79 -3.55 17.75
CA VAL A 234 -9.28 -3.29 16.40
C VAL A 234 -7.75 -3.16 16.44
N ASN A 235 -7.09 -3.58 15.36
CA ASN A 235 -5.71 -3.21 15.08
C ASN A 235 -5.68 -1.77 14.56
N ILE A 236 -4.69 -0.97 14.97
CA ILE A 236 -4.53 0.40 14.50
C ILE A 236 -3.19 0.59 13.82
N GLY A 237 -3.26 1.06 12.57
CA GLY A 237 -2.11 1.38 11.75
C GLY A 237 -1.82 2.89 11.70
N PRO A 238 -0.56 3.27 11.39
CA PRO A 238 -0.11 4.65 11.42
C PRO A 238 -0.46 5.49 10.18
N ALA A 239 -0.90 4.92 9.04
CA ALA A 239 -0.83 5.61 7.75
C ALA A 239 -2.19 5.85 7.08
N ARG A 240 -2.56 7.12 6.86
CA ARG A 240 -3.77 7.53 6.11
C ARG A 240 -3.49 7.58 4.59
N PRO A 241 -4.51 7.83 3.73
CA PRO A 241 -4.25 8.15 2.33
C PRO A 241 -3.22 9.27 2.18
N GLY A 242 -2.26 9.06 1.28
CA GLY A 242 -1.15 9.97 1.03
C GLY A 242 0.05 9.82 1.97
N GLU A 243 -0.04 8.98 3.00
CA GLU A 243 1.00 8.79 4.01
C GLU A 243 1.56 7.36 3.95
N PHE A 244 2.85 7.21 4.26
CA PHE A 244 3.45 5.92 4.62
C PHE A 244 3.43 5.74 6.14
N PRO A 245 3.63 4.52 6.66
CA PRO A 245 3.88 4.30 8.09
C PRO A 245 5.03 5.14 8.65
N SER A 246 5.99 5.52 7.80
CA SER A 246 7.12 6.39 8.11
C SER A 246 6.78 7.88 8.20
N THR A 247 5.61 8.29 7.70
CA THR A 247 5.14 9.68 7.71
C THR A 247 3.73 9.79 8.31
N PRO A 248 3.50 9.24 9.51
CA PRO A 248 2.17 9.13 10.08
C PRO A 248 1.60 10.48 10.52
N PRO A 249 0.29 10.56 10.83
CA PRO A 249 -0.29 11.72 11.49
C PRO A 249 0.45 11.98 12.80
N LEU A 250 0.83 13.23 13.01
CA LEU A 250 1.51 13.68 14.23
C LEU A 250 0.57 14.44 15.18
N ASP A 251 -0.69 14.64 14.78
CA ASP A 251 -1.66 15.39 15.55
C ASP A 251 -2.49 14.49 16.48
N VAL A 252 -2.64 14.95 17.73
CA VAL A 252 -3.40 14.25 18.79
C VAL A 252 -4.88 14.13 18.45
N ALA A 253 -5.43 15.10 17.72
CA ALA A 253 -6.86 15.16 17.43
C ALA A 253 -7.30 13.99 16.55
N THR A 254 -6.50 13.62 15.55
CA THR A 254 -6.74 12.46 14.68
C THR A 254 -6.83 11.18 15.48
N TYR A 255 -5.83 10.86 16.30
CA TYR A 255 -5.85 9.64 17.12
C TYR A 255 -6.97 9.67 18.16
N ARG A 256 -7.27 10.84 18.75
CA ARG A 256 -8.36 10.96 19.72
C ARG A 256 -9.71 10.66 19.08
N GLU A 257 -9.97 11.20 17.89
CA GLU A 257 -11.21 10.92 17.16
C GLU A 257 -11.32 9.42 16.85
N TRP A 258 -10.23 8.80 16.39
CA TRP A 258 -10.20 7.36 16.14
C TRP A 258 -10.49 6.54 17.41
N LEU A 259 -9.81 6.82 18.51
CA LEU A 259 -10.02 6.12 19.79
C LEU A 259 -11.42 6.35 20.34
N ASP A 260 -11.98 7.55 20.23
CA ASP A 260 -13.37 7.84 20.60
C ASP A 260 -14.36 7.03 19.77
N GLN A 261 -14.15 6.92 18.46
CA GLN A 261 -14.97 6.08 17.57
C GLN A 261 -14.82 4.58 17.88
N ILE A 262 -13.59 4.11 18.16
CA ILE A 262 -13.32 2.73 18.57
C ILE A 262 -14.02 2.42 19.91
N GLY A 263 -13.93 3.30 20.90
CA GLY A 263 -14.68 3.15 22.15
C GLY A 263 -16.20 3.11 21.93
N ARG A 264 -16.73 3.93 21.02
CA ARG A 264 -18.16 3.95 20.66
C ARG A 264 -18.63 2.67 19.96
N MET A 265 -17.76 1.87 19.34
CA MET A 265 -18.12 0.55 18.81
C MET A 265 -18.09 -0.57 19.87
N ASN A 266 -18.07 -0.22 21.16
CA ASN A 266 -17.99 -1.18 22.28
C ASN A 266 -16.71 -2.02 22.30
N ALA A 267 -15.66 -1.61 21.60
CA ALA A 267 -14.33 -2.19 21.77
C ALA A 267 -13.79 -1.87 23.16
N ASN A 268 -12.96 -2.77 23.70
CA ASN A 268 -12.23 -2.56 24.95
C ASN A 268 -10.71 -2.67 24.78
N VAL A 269 -10.24 -3.02 23.59
CA VAL A 269 -8.82 -3.13 23.28
C VAL A 269 -8.49 -2.47 21.93
N VAL A 270 -7.32 -1.87 21.84
CA VAL A 270 -6.67 -1.49 20.60
C VAL A 270 -5.29 -2.16 20.56
N ARG A 271 -4.89 -2.68 19.39
CA ARG A 271 -3.56 -3.25 19.20
C ARG A 271 -2.73 -2.37 18.27
N ALA A 272 -1.58 -1.93 18.74
CA ALA A 272 -0.58 -1.25 17.93
C ALA A 272 0.55 -2.24 17.64
N TYR A 273 0.74 -2.56 16.35
CA TYR A 273 1.76 -3.53 15.91
C TYR A 273 3.18 -2.94 15.83
N THR A 274 3.32 -1.63 16.05
CA THR A 274 4.62 -0.94 16.12
C THR A 274 4.52 0.26 17.06
N ILE A 275 5.62 0.95 17.29
CA ILE A 275 5.62 2.24 18.00
C ILE A 275 4.92 3.27 17.12
N LEU A 276 3.86 3.88 17.66
CA LEU A 276 3.17 5.01 17.03
C LEU A 276 3.73 6.36 17.52
N PRO A 277 3.48 7.49 16.83
CA PRO A 277 3.93 8.80 17.28
C PRO A 277 3.48 9.15 18.71
N PRO A 278 4.19 10.04 19.44
CA PRO A 278 3.81 10.46 20.79
C PRO A 278 2.35 10.93 20.92
N ALA A 279 1.78 11.45 19.83
CA ALA A 279 0.40 11.89 19.74
C ALA A 279 -0.62 10.77 20.00
N PHE A 280 -0.33 9.53 19.59
CA PHE A 280 -1.19 8.37 19.84
C PHE A 280 -1.31 8.06 21.33
N TYR A 281 -0.18 7.95 22.03
CA TYR A 281 -0.16 7.63 23.46
C TYR A 281 -0.80 8.74 24.31
N ARG A 282 -0.59 10.01 23.92
CA ARG A 282 -1.32 11.12 24.54
C ARG A 282 -2.82 11.02 24.29
N ALA A 283 -3.25 10.72 23.07
CA ALA A 283 -4.65 10.54 22.74
C ALA A 283 -5.29 9.38 23.51
N LEU A 284 -4.58 8.25 23.69
CA LEU A 284 -5.02 7.11 24.50
C LEU A 284 -5.26 7.52 25.95
N ARG A 285 -4.33 8.25 26.56
CA ARG A 285 -4.52 8.76 27.92
C ARG A 285 -5.72 9.71 28.00
N ILE A 286 -5.82 10.68 27.10
CA ILE A 286 -6.95 11.64 27.09
C ILE A 286 -8.28 10.92 26.94
N HIS A 287 -8.37 9.95 26.02
CA HIS A 287 -9.56 9.13 25.84
C HIS A 287 -9.91 8.40 27.13
N ASN A 288 -8.95 7.67 27.72
CA ASN A 288 -9.19 6.89 28.92
C ASN A 288 -9.45 7.74 30.16
N GLU A 289 -8.93 8.95 30.29
CA GLU A 289 -9.28 9.83 31.41
C GLU A 289 -10.68 10.44 31.22
N GLY A 290 -11.06 10.79 29.99
CA GLY A 290 -12.31 11.47 29.66
C GLY A 290 -13.52 10.59 29.32
N SER A 291 -13.33 9.28 29.12
CA SER A 291 -14.37 8.34 28.67
C SER A 291 -14.68 7.29 29.74
N PRO A 292 -15.96 6.88 29.92
CA PRO A 292 -16.30 5.70 30.70
C PRO A 292 -15.98 4.40 29.97
N ARG A 293 -15.87 4.44 28.63
CA ARG A 293 -15.48 3.30 27.79
C ARG A 293 -13.97 3.30 27.68
N LYS A 294 -13.27 2.65 28.61
CA LYS A 294 -11.82 2.55 28.58
C LYS A 294 -11.37 1.60 27.46
N LEU A 295 -10.27 1.95 26.80
CA LEU A 295 -9.55 1.12 25.85
C LEU A 295 -8.22 0.69 26.45
N TRP A 296 -7.94 -0.60 26.46
CA TRP A 296 -6.62 -1.13 26.77
C TRP A 296 -5.77 -1.26 25.52
N LEU A 297 -4.45 -1.19 25.68
CA LEU A 297 -3.46 -1.33 24.63
C LEU A 297 -2.80 -2.71 24.72
N VAL A 298 -2.81 -3.44 23.61
CA VAL A 298 -1.82 -4.50 23.34
C VAL A 298 -0.71 -3.86 22.51
N GLN A 299 0.47 -3.71 23.09
CA GLN A 299 1.61 -3.11 22.42
C GLN A 299 2.54 -4.21 21.91
N GLU A 300 2.70 -4.29 20.60
CA GLU A 300 3.70 -5.16 19.98
C GLU A 300 5.09 -4.52 20.04
N VAL A 301 6.11 -5.36 20.16
CA VAL A 301 7.52 -5.03 19.96
C VAL A 301 7.93 -5.58 18.59
N TRP A 302 8.09 -4.67 17.63
CA TRP A 302 8.35 -5.04 16.24
C TRP A 302 9.73 -5.66 16.07
N LEU A 303 9.78 -6.82 15.41
CA LEU A 303 11.04 -7.45 14.97
C LEU A 303 11.31 -7.02 13.53
N THR A 304 12.42 -6.32 13.32
CA THR A 304 12.88 -5.95 11.97
C THR A 304 13.48 -7.16 11.27
N GLU A 305 12.89 -7.53 10.13
CA GLU A 305 13.49 -8.50 9.20
C GLU A 305 13.97 -7.73 7.96
N ARG A 306 15.17 -8.05 7.47
CA ARG A 306 15.69 -7.47 6.23
C ARG A 306 15.00 -8.10 5.02
N GLU A 307 14.56 -7.28 4.06
CA GLU A 307 13.87 -7.78 2.84
C GLU A 307 14.73 -8.70 1.98
N ASP A 308 16.06 -8.54 2.03
CA ASP A 308 17.03 -9.41 1.35
C ASP A 308 17.33 -10.70 2.12
N HIS A 309 16.94 -10.76 3.40
CA HIS A 309 17.20 -11.83 4.35
C HIS A 309 18.69 -12.24 4.44
N GLU A 310 19.61 -11.31 4.15
CA GLU A 310 21.06 -11.58 4.26
C GLU A 310 21.48 -11.95 5.69
N ASP A 311 20.74 -11.45 6.70
CA ASP A 311 20.93 -11.75 8.13
C ASP A 311 19.72 -12.50 8.71
N CYS A 312 19.46 -13.72 8.23
CA CYS A 312 18.30 -14.53 8.64
C CYS A 312 18.42 -15.23 10.01
N ASP A 313 19.52 -15.04 10.74
CA ASP A 313 19.73 -15.62 12.08
C ASP A 313 19.36 -14.63 13.18
N LEU A 314 18.36 -14.97 14.01
CA LEU A 314 17.94 -14.14 15.14
C LEU A 314 19.04 -13.96 16.21
N TYR A 315 20.03 -14.84 16.27
CA TYR A 315 21.19 -14.71 17.17
C TYR A 315 22.30 -13.80 16.62
N ASP A 316 22.13 -13.23 15.42
CA ASP A 316 23.04 -12.18 14.94
C ASP A 316 23.09 -11.02 15.96
N ALA A 317 24.29 -10.54 16.24
CA ALA A 317 24.52 -9.56 17.30
C ALA A 317 23.75 -8.25 17.04
N ALA A 318 23.69 -7.79 15.78
CA ALA A 318 22.97 -6.57 15.43
C ALA A 318 21.45 -6.78 15.58
N THR A 319 20.92 -7.93 15.17
CA THR A 319 19.51 -8.30 15.35
C THR A 319 19.12 -8.37 16.82
N VAL A 320 19.93 -9.04 17.66
CA VAL A 320 19.72 -9.11 19.11
C VAL A 320 19.74 -7.72 19.72
N GLU A 321 20.79 -6.93 19.45
CA GLU A 321 20.92 -5.59 20.03
C GLU A 321 19.77 -4.67 19.59
N GLU A 322 19.34 -4.75 18.33
CA GLU A 322 18.20 -3.99 17.83
C GLU A 322 16.91 -4.36 18.53
N PHE A 323 16.57 -5.65 18.61
CA PHE A 323 15.33 -6.08 19.24
C PHE A 323 15.32 -5.80 20.73
N GLN A 324 16.45 -5.98 21.42
CA GLN A 324 16.58 -5.60 22.83
C GLN A 324 16.46 -4.09 23.06
N ARG A 325 16.91 -3.25 22.12
CA ARG A 325 16.66 -1.79 22.18
C ARG A 325 15.17 -1.50 21.99
N GLU A 326 14.53 -2.16 21.04
CA GLU A 326 13.09 -1.96 20.77
C GLU A 326 12.23 -2.37 21.97
N ILE A 327 12.54 -3.49 22.64
CA ILE A 327 11.90 -3.89 23.91
C ILE A 327 12.01 -2.76 24.94
N ARG A 328 13.21 -2.18 25.11
CA ARG A 328 13.44 -1.10 26.08
C ARG A 328 12.70 0.17 25.68
N HIS A 329 12.73 0.57 24.42
CA HIS A 329 11.98 1.71 23.91
C HIS A 329 10.48 1.55 24.15
N VAL A 330 9.91 0.40 23.82
CA VAL A 330 8.50 0.09 24.07
C VAL A 330 8.17 0.15 25.56
N ILE A 331 8.98 -0.45 26.43
CA ILE A 331 8.68 -0.40 27.86
C ILE A 331 8.80 1.05 28.39
N ASP A 332 9.87 1.76 28.04
CA ASP A 332 10.12 3.13 28.50
C ASP A 332 9.06 4.12 28.00
N LEU A 333 8.60 4.00 26.75
CA LEU A 333 7.58 4.91 26.21
C LEU A 333 6.22 4.68 26.87
N LEU A 334 5.88 3.43 27.23
CA LEU A 334 4.61 3.11 27.87
C LEU A 334 4.53 3.72 29.26
N HIS A 335 5.67 3.85 29.94
CA HIS A 335 5.82 4.52 31.24
C HIS A 335 6.09 6.03 31.12
N GLY A 336 5.98 6.61 29.91
CA GLY A 336 6.16 8.05 29.69
C GLY A 336 7.58 8.54 29.95
N HIS A 337 8.58 7.70 29.70
CA HIS A 337 9.99 7.98 29.98
C HIS A 337 10.88 7.53 28.80
N ALA A 338 10.53 7.90 27.56
CA ALA A 338 11.37 7.58 26.39
C ALA A 338 11.70 8.81 25.53
N ASP A 339 12.93 8.83 25.05
CA ASP A 339 13.40 9.69 23.97
C ASP A 339 13.87 8.77 22.83
N ILE A 340 13.04 8.61 21.80
CA ILE A 340 13.28 7.64 20.72
C ILE A 340 13.88 8.37 19.52
N PRO A 341 15.11 8.04 19.11
CA PRO A 341 15.78 8.70 18.01
C PRO A 341 15.08 8.40 16.67
N TYR A 342 15.15 9.37 15.75
CA TYR A 342 14.63 9.19 14.41
C TYR A 342 15.33 8.03 13.68
N ARG A 343 14.52 7.16 13.08
CA ARG A 343 14.94 6.14 12.13
C ARG A 343 13.92 6.12 10.99
N ARG A 344 14.38 6.12 9.74
CA ARG A 344 13.50 6.00 8.58
C ARG A 344 12.57 4.79 8.75
N GLY A 345 11.28 4.96 8.46
CA GLY A 345 10.32 3.86 8.62
C GLY A 345 9.73 3.71 10.02
N HIS A 346 10.23 4.43 11.02
CA HIS A 346 9.90 4.22 12.42
C HIS A 346 9.48 5.52 13.10
N ALA A 347 8.51 5.44 14.01
CA ALA A 347 8.10 6.59 14.80
C ALA A 347 9.22 7.02 15.77
N ALA A 348 9.30 8.31 16.03
CA ALA A 348 10.32 8.92 16.87
C ALA A 348 9.75 10.14 17.60
N GLY A 349 10.46 10.58 18.62
CA GLY A 349 10.07 11.74 19.43
C GLY A 349 10.23 11.49 20.93
N ILE A 350 9.62 12.36 21.72
CA ILE A 350 9.77 12.44 23.17
C ILE A 350 8.45 12.01 23.81
N TYR A 351 8.46 10.86 24.46
CA TYR A 351 7.29 10.21 25.05
C TYR A 351 7.29 10.48 26.56
N THR A 352 6.46 11.43 26.98
CA THR A 352 6.37 11.90 28.37
C THR A 352 5.05 11.55 29.04
N VAL A 353 4.22 10.75 28.38
CA VAL A 353 2.89 10.38 28.84
C VAL A 353 2.91 8.94 29.31
N ASP A 354 2.75 8.73 30.62
CA ASP A 354 2.53 7.40 31.17
C ASP A 354 1.14 6.89 30.75
N VAL A 355 1.14 5.81 29.98
CA VAL A 355 -0.04 5.05 29.55
C VAL A 355 -0.03 3.63 30.12
N SER A 356 0.97 3.25 30.92
CA SER A 356 1.15 1.91 31.47
C SER A 356 -0.08 1.37 32.22
N PRO A 357 -0.92 2.17 32.91
CA PRO A 357 -2.16 1.66 33.53
C PRO A 357 -3.21 1.17 32.51
N TYR A 358 -3.03 1.50 31.24
CA TYR A 358 -3.93 1.12 30.15
C TYR A 358 -3.32 0.05 29.23
N VAL A 359 -2.17 -0.55 29.59
CA VAL A 359 -1.52 -1.57 28.75
C VAL A 359 -1.81 -2.97 29.29
N ILE A 360 -2.66 -3.72 28.57
CA ILE A 360 -3.07 -5.06 29.01
C ILE A 360 -2.05 -6.15 28.67
N ALA A 361 -1.21 -5.96 27.64
CA ALA A 361 -0.20 -6.95 27.26
C ALA A 361 0.93 -6.38 26.40
N LEU A 362 2.09 -7.05 26.46
CA LEU A 362 3.15 -6.96 25.46
C LEU A 362 3.09 -8.16 24.51
N ALA A 363 3.33 -7.93 23.22
CA ALA A 363 3.48 -8.98 22.23
C ALA A 363 4.86 -8.87 21.56
N LEU A 364 5.70 -9.89 21.69
CA LEU A 364 7.06 -9.86 21.15
C LEU A 364 7.11 -10.44 19.73
N GLY A 365 7.76 -9.72 18.82
CA GLY A 365 7.92 -10.13 17.44
C GLY A 365 6.68 -9.83 16.59
N ARG A 366 6.74 -10.27 15.34
CA ARG A 366 5.69 -10.13 14.31
C ARG A 366 5.31 -11.51 13.76
N GLU A 367 4.63 -11.54 12.61
CA GLU A 367 4.55 -12.72 11.75
C GLU A 367 5.95 -13.08 11.23
N VAL A 368 6.71 -13.83 12.03
CA VAL A 368 8.08 -14.25 11.70
C VAL A 368 8.04 -15.14 10.47
N ASP A 369 8.84 -14.83 9.45
CA ASP A 369 8.93 -15.65 8.25
C ASP A 369 9.50 -17.05 8.60
N PRO A 370 8.86 -18.16 8.16
CA PRO A 370 9.39 -19.51 8.36
C PRO A 370 10.85 -19.68 7.93
N TYR A 371 11.30 -18.94 6.92
CA TYR A 371 12.69 -18.91 6.48
C TYR A 371 13.64 -18.42 7.59
N VAL A 372 13.28 -17.35 8.30
CA VAL A 372 14.08 -16.78 9.40
C VAL A 372 14.16 -17.79 10.55
N ALA A 373 13.04 -18.41 10.91
CA ALA A 373 13.02 -19.44 11.95
C ALA A 373 13.86 -20.68 11.58
N LEU A 374 13.74 -21.18 10.35
CA LEU A 374 14.53 -22.30 9.84
C LEU A 374 16.03 -21.96 9.80
N CYS A 375 16.38 -20.78 9.32
CA CYS A 375 17.76 -20.29 9.25
C CYS A 375 18.39 -20.20 10.66
N THR A 376 17.70 -19.57 11.60
CA THR A 376 18.10 -19.47 13.02
C THR A 376 18.32 -20.85 13.63
N ASN A 377 17.36 -21.77 13.44
CA ASN A 377 17.44 -23.13 13.97
C ASN A 377 18.62 -23.92 13.40
N LYS A 378 18.89 -23.76 12.11
CA LYS A 378 20.01 -24.40 11.42
C LYS A 378 21.36 -23.85 11.88
N ALA A 379 21.46 -22.53 12.09
CA ALA A 379 22.67 -21.87 12.55
C ALA A 379 23.00 -22.21 14.02
N ASN A 380 21.97 -22.45 14.84
CA ASN A 380 22.11 -22.58 16.29
C ASN A 380 21.54 -23.89 16.87
N PRO A 381 21.92 -25.09 16.35
CA PRO A 381 21.28 -26.36 16.73
C PRO A 381 21.49 -26.76 18.20
N ALA A 382 22.49 -26.19 18.88
CA ALA A 382 22.74 -26.42 20.30
C ALA A 382 21.82 -25.61 21.22
N LYS A 383 21.17 -24.55 20.72
CA LYS A 383 20.24 -23.71 21.47
C LYS A 383 18.87 -24.41 21.54
N THR A 384 18.68 -25.17 22.60
CA THR A 384 17.46 -26.00 22.78
C THR A 384 16.70 -25.68 24.07
N GLY A 385 17.19 -24.74 24.87
CA GLY A 385 16.55 -24.34 26.11
C GLY A 385 17.15 -23.09 26.71
N HIS A 386 16.36 -22.46 27.57
CA HIS A 386 16.69 -21.24 28.32
C HIS A 386 16.23 -21.40 29.76
N ARG A 387 17.07 -21.03 30.73
CA ARG A 387 16.68 -20.97 32.15
C ARG A 387 16.76 -19.53 32.61
N GLY A 388 15.67 -18.79 32.41
CA GLY A 388 15.52 -17.41 32.83
C GLY A 388 14.98 -17.28 34.26
N ARG A 389 14.90 -16.03 34.74
CA ARG A 389 14.38 -15.70 36.07
C ARG A 389 12.85 -15.78 36.13
N PHE A 390 12.20 -15.43 35.04
CA PHE A 390 10.74 -15.33 34.88
C PHE A 390 10.21 -16.35 33.91
N VAL A 391 10.91 -16.58 32.79
CA VAL A 391 10.53 -17.49 31.72
C VAL A 391 11.63 -18.51 31.50
N SER A 392 11.26 -19.78 31.33
CA SER A 392 12.19 -20.86 31.02
C SER A 392 11.62 -21.80 29.95
N LEU A 393 12.51 -22.35 29.13
CA LEU A 393 12.27 -23.35 28.11
C LEU A 393 13.21 -24.52 28.33
N ALA A 394 12.69 -25.72 28.59
CA ALA A 394 13.52 -26.90 28.86
C ALA A 394 13.90 -27.69 27.59
N GLY A 395 13.13 -27.56 26.51
CA GLY A 395 13.31 -28.32 25.28
C GLY A 395 12.51 -27.74 24.12
N GLY A 396 13.19 -27.01 23.24
CA GLY A 396 12.64 -26.41 22.02
C GLY A 396 13.71 -26.26 20.94
N ASN A 397 13.40 -25.46 19.92
CA ASN A 397 14.35 -25.08 18.88
C ASN A 397 15.04 -23.74 19.22
N ALA A 398 16.00 -23.31 18.39
CA ALA A 398 16.77 -22.10 18.65
C ALA A 398 15.92 -20.84 18.60
N THR A 399 14.94 -20.78 17.69
CA THR A 399 13.99 -19.67 17.56
C THR A 399 13.13 -19.55 18.83
N GLU A 400 12.58 -20.66 19.32
CA GLU A 400 11.83 -20.73 20.58
C GLU A 400 12.72 -20.32 21.78
N THR A 401 13.99 -20.75 21.78
CA THR A 401 14.96 -20.40 22.83
C THR A 401 15.26 -18.90 22.83
N TRP A 402 15.45 -18.31 21.65
CA TRP A 402 15.67 -16.87 21.50
C TRP A 402 14.48 -16.06 22.00
N PHE A 403 13.25 -16.44 21.65
CA PHE A 403 12.06 -15.75 22.16
C PHE A 403 11.87 -15.92 23.67
N ALA A 404 12.25 -17.07 24.25
CA ALA A 404 12.26 -17.25 25.69
C ALA A 404 13.26 -16.30 26.39
N GLU A 405 14.46 -16.12 25.81
CA GLU A 405 15.46 -15.14 26.27
C GLU A 405 14.93 -13.70 26.20
N MET A 406 14.28 -13.32 25.09
CA MET A 406 13.71 -11.98 24.91
C MET A 406 12.52 -11.72 25.83
N ALA A 407 11.68 -12.72 26.08
CA ALA A 407 10.58 -12.64 27.04
C ALA A 407 11.10 -12.42 28.47
N ASP A 408 12.14 -13.17 28.88
CA ASP A 408 12.76 -13.01 30.20
C ASP A 408 13.34 -11.60 30.37
N LEU A 409 14.04 -11.10 29.34
CA LEU A 409 14.59 -9.75 29.31
C LEU A 409 13.51 -8.67 29.43
N ALA A 410 12.41 -8.77 28.67
CA ALA A 410 11.34 -7.78 28.70
C ALA A 410 10.70 -7.69 30.10
N ILE A 411 10.41 -8.83 30.71
CA ILE A 411 9.84 -8.91 32.07
C ILE A 411 10.84 -8.36 33.08
N GLN A 412 12.11 -8.74 32.98
CA GLN A 412 13.16 -8.26 33.87
C GLN A 412 13.29 -6.73 33.80
N TYR A 413 13.37 -6.18 32.59
CA TYR A 413 13.57 -4.75 32.39
C TYR A 413 12.43 -3.92 32.99
N GLU A 414 11.18 -4.31 32.73
CA GLU A 414 10.03 -3.61 33.29
C GLU A 414 9.99 -3.72 34.83
N LEU A 415 10.25 -4.91 35.37
CA LEU A 415 10.26 -5.12 36.82
C LEU A 415 11.38 -4.31 37.49
N GLU A 416 12.59 -4.32 36.97
CA GLU A 416 13.76 -3.69 37.59
C GLU A 416 13.78 -2.17 37.44
N ARG A 417 13.13 -1.63 36.39
CA ARG A 417 13.03 -0.19 36.16
C ARG A 417 11.78 0.41 36.80
N TYR A 418 10.61 -0.15 36.54
CA TYR A 418 9.31 0.43 36.93
C TYR A 418 8.58 -0.29 38.07
N HIS A 419 9.05 -1.49 38.45
CA HIS A 419 8.40 -2.37 39.44
C HIS A 419 7.01 -2.78 38.97
N ALA A 420 6.89 -3.02 37.66
CA ALA A 420 5.65 -3.40 37.00
C ALA A 420 5.80 -4.72 36.24
N GLN A 421 4.69 -5.42 36.06
CA GLN A 421 4.56 -6.60 35.21
C GLN A 421 3.22 -6.55 34.48
N ARG A 422 3.19 -7.09 33.26
CA ARG A 422 1.98 -7.28 32.47
C ARG A 422 2.03 -8.58 31.67
N PRO A 423 0.88 -9.14 31.24
CA PRO A 423 0.83 -10.29 30.37
C PRO A 423 1.74 -10.16 29.16
N LEU A 424 2.37 -11.27 28.77
CA LEU A 424 3.30 -11.30 27.65
C LEU A 424 3.01 -12.48 26.72
N THR A 425 3.14 -12.26 25.41
CA THR A 425 3.11 -13.29 24.37
C THR A 425 4.27 -13.13 23.41
N VAL A 426 4.48 -14.14 22.59
CA VAL A 426 5.20 -14.06 21.32
C VAL A 426 4.15 -14.04 20.21
N VAL A 427 4.28 -13.17 19.21
CA VAL A 427 3.37 -13.12 18.06
C VAL A 427 3.55 -14.38 17.22
N ASN A 428 2.43 -15.01 16.87
CA ASN A 428 2.44 -16.20 16.02
C ASN A 428 1.35 -16.10 14.93
N TRP A 429 1.45 -16.97 13.94
CA TRP A 429 0.57 -17.08 12.79
C TRP A 429 0.63 -18.51 12.24
N PRO A 430 -0.38 -18.98 11.49
CA PRO A 430 -0.50 -20.38 11.08
C PRO A 430 0.75 -21.01 10.41
N PRO A 431 1.58 -20.30 9.61
CA PRO A 431 2.80 -20.88 9.04
C PRO A 431 3.81 -21.43 10.06
N LEU A 432 3.82 -20.86 11.27
CA LEU A 432 4.68 -21.25 12.39
C LEU A 432 3.89 -21.97 13.49
N ASP A 433 2.72 -22.50 13.16
CA ASP A 433 1.91 -23.15 14.18
C ASP A 433 2.54 -24.50 14.64
N PRO A 434 2.20 -24.96 15.85
CA PRO A 434 2.72 -26.21 16.39
C PRO A 434 1.91 -27.45 15.98
N ILE A 435 0.91 -27.31 15.11
CA ILE A 435 -0.02 -28.37 14.72
C ILE A 435 0.43 -28.89 13.35
N PRO A 436 0.78 -30.19 13.21
CA PRO A 436 1.19 -30.70 11.91
C PRO A 436 0.00 -30.83 10.94
N HIS A 437 0.20 -30.38 9.71
CA HIS A 437 -0.79 -30.37 8.62
C HIS A 437 -0.36 -31.28 7.46
N VAL A 438 -1.07 -32.40 7.29
CA VAL A 438 -0.71 -33.39 6.27
C VAL A 438 -0.92 -32.90 4.83
N THR A 439 -1.79 -31.90 4.64
CA THR A 439 -2.06 -31.32 3.32
C THR A 439 -1.05 -30.24 2.89
N GLU A 440 -0.10 -29.90 3.76
CA GLU A 440 0.94 -28.88 3.51
C GLU A 440 2.31 -29.57 3.48
N ALA A 441 2.82 -29.91 2.29
CA ALA A 441 4.21 -30.36 2.16
C ALA A 441 5.16 -29.16 2.24
N ASN A 442 6.30 -29.31 2.90
CA ASN A 442 7.32 -28.26 2.81
C ASN A 442 7.92 -28.20 1.39
N TYR A 443 8.65 -27.15 1.03
CA TYR A 443 9.16 -26.94 -0.32
C TYR A 443 10.05 -28.10 -0.80
N ALA A 444 10.90 -28.63 0.08
CA ALA A 444 11.77 -29.75 -0.24
C ALA A 444 10.99 -31.05 -0.50
N GLU A 445 9.91 -31.29 0.24
CA GLU A 445 8.97 -32.39 0.01
C GLU A 445 8.19 -32.18 -1.30
N GLU A 446 7.70 -30.97 -1.54
CA GLU A 446 6.95 -30.58 -2.73
C GLU A 446 7.78 -30.82 -4.01
N VAL A 447 9.05 -30.38 -4.04
CA VAL A 447 9.97 -30.61 -5.17
C VAL A 447 10.11 -32.10 -5.46
N LYS A 448 10.25 -32.95 -4.43
CA LYS A 448 10.34 -34.41 -4.61
C LYS A 448 9.04 -34.97 -5.19
N ILE A 449 7.89 -34.56 -4.66
CA ILE A 449 6.56 -34.99 -5.13
C ILE A 449 6.36 -34.58 -6.59
N ARG A 450 6.68 -33.33 -6.95
CA ARG A 450 6.51 -32.78 -8.30
C ARG A 450 7.39 -33.49 -9.33
N ARG A 451 8.67 -33.73 -8.99
CA ARG A 451 9.58 -34.50 -9.86
C ARG A 451 9.15 -35.94 -10.05
N ALA A 452 8.66 -36.60 -9.00
CA ALA A 452 8.12 -37.95 -9.11
C ALA A 452 6.91 -38.02 -10.06
N ARG A 453 6.23 -36.88 -10.30
CA ARG A 453 5.13 -36.73 -11.24
C ARG A 453 5.56 -36.27 -12.64
N GLY A 454 6.86 -36.17 -12.90
CA GLY A 454 7.41 -35.74 -14.18
C GLY A 454 7.33 -34.24 -14.42
N GLU A 455 7.12 -33.43 -13.38
CA GLU A 455 7.25 -31.98 -13.52
C GLU A 455 8.73 -31.58 -13.55
N GLU A 456 9.10 -30.76 -14.52
CA GLU A 456 10.37 -30.05 -14.53
C GLU A 456 10.30 -28.91 -13.50
N VAL A 457 11.07 -29.08 -12.41
CA VAL A 457 11.18 -28.13 -11.31
C VAL A 457 12.64 -27.72 -11.19
N ASP A 458 12.92 -26.44 -11.42
CA ASP A 458 14.24 -25.85 -11.24
C ASP A 458 14.73 -26.08 -9.80
N GLU A 459 15.95 -26.61 -9.68
CA GLU A 459 16.49 -27.15 -8.44
C GLU A 459 16.98 -26.07 -7.47
N VAL A 460 16.97 -24.80 -7.89
CA VAL A 460 17.56 -23.70 -7.12
C VAL A 460 16.57 -22.55 -7.03
N LEU A 461 15.80 -22.53 -5.95
CA LEU A 461 15.45 -21.23 -5.40
C LEU A 461 16.60 -20.82 -4.49
N THR A 462 17.13 -19.62 -4.73
CA THR A 462 18.04 -18.96 -3.79
C THR A 462 17.40 -18.81 -2.41
N ARG A 463 16.07 -18.79 -2.35
CA ARG A 463 15.24 -18.72 -1.15
C ARG A 463 14.02 -19.66 -1.28
N PRO A 464 13.81 -20.63 -0.37
CA PRO A 464 12.57 -21.39 -0.35
C PRO A 464 11.39 -20.42 -0.15
N PRO A 465 10.24 -20.62 -0.84
CA PRO A 465 9.06 -19.79 -0.65
C PRO A 465 8.60 -19.88 0.80
N ASN A 466 7.68 -19.01 1.22
CA ASN A 466 7.07 -19.05 2.55
C ASN A 466 6.52 -20.47 2.83
N ASP A 467 7.27 -21.24 3.62
CA ASP A 467 7.11 -22.69 3.75
C ASP A 467 6.30 -22.98 5.01
N ALA A 468 4.98 -22.92 4.87
CA ALA A 468 4.07 -23.18 5.97
C ALA A 468 4.26 -24.60 6.52
N ASP A 469 4.13 -24.75 7.84
CA ASP A 469 4.23 -26.04 8.54
C ASP A 469 5.60 -26.75 8.36
N ALA A 470 6.67 -25.99 8.07
CA ALA A 470 8.05 -26.50 8.03
C ALA A 470 8.77 -26.37 9.39
N VAL A 471 8.32 -25.44 10.24
CA VAL A 471 8.90 -25.12 11.55
C VAL A 471 7.81 -24.53 12.45
N ALA A 472 7.92 -24.80 13.75
CA ALA A 472 6.94 -24.34 14.74
C ALA A 472 7.54 -23.36 15.75
N LEU A 473 6.70 -22.43 16.21
CA LEU A 473 6.94 -21.54 17.34
C LEU A 473 5.90 -21.79 18.43
N HIS A 474 6.25 -22.57 19.46
CA HIS A 474 5.27 -23.05 20.44
C HIS A 474 5.43 -22.38 21.82
N ILE A 475 4.68 -21.30 22.07
CA ILE A 475 4.69 -20.60 23.37
C ILE A 475 4.21 -21.47 24.54
N GLY A 476 3.39 -22.49 24.28
CA GLY A 476 2.97 -23.47 25.29
C GLY A 476 4.10 -24.28 25.92
N LYS A 477 5.31 -24.28 25.31
CA LYS A 477 6.52 -24.88 25.92
C LYS A 477 7.16 -23.99 26.98
N PHE A 478 6.77 -22.72 27.07
CA PHE A 478 7.40 -21.75 27.96
C PHE A 478 6.79 -21.92 29.36
N THR A 479 7.65 -21.97 30.36
CA THR A 479 7.27 -22.11 31.76
C THR A 479 7.54 -20.81 32.50
N VAL A 480 6.65 -20.42 33.40
CA VAL A 480 6.79 -19.21 34.21
C VAL A 480 7.21 -19.55 35.63
N THR A 481 8.05 -18.72 36.23
CA THR A 481 8.39 -18.83 37.66
C THR A 481 7.35 -18.09 38.51
N PRO A 482 7.25 -18.36 39.83
CA PRO A 482 6.34 -17.63 40.72
C PRO A 482 6.61 -16.11 40.81
N GLU A 483 7.80 -15.65 40.41
CA GLU A 483 8.12 -14.22 40.35
C GLU A 483 7.36 -13.48 39.25
N PHE A 484 6.95 -14.17 38.17
CA PHE A 484 6.16 -13.58 37.10
C PHE A 484 4.67 -13.85 37.32
N ARG A 485 3.96 -12.86 37.87
CA ARG A 485 2.56 -13.01 38.28
C ARG A 485 1.55 -12.64 37.20
N ALA A 486 1.99 -11.96 36.16
CA ALA A 486 1.12 -11.48 35.08
C ALA A 486 0.81 -12.56 34.04
N GLY A 487 1.71 -13.55 33.86
CA GLY A 487 1.46 -14.75 33.08
C GLY A 487 1.61 -14.61 31.55
N LEU A 488 1.61 -15.76 30.87
CA LEU A 488 1.72 -15.87 29.42
C LEU A 488 0.35 -16.15 28.78
N PHE A 489 0.22 -15.84 27.48
CA PHE A 489 -0.89 -16.25 26.64
C PHE A 489 -0.40 -16.58 25.23
N ALA A 490 -1.22 -17.27 24.44
CA ALA A 490 -0.96 -17.52 23.04
C ALA A 490 -1.67 -16.47 22.18
N THR A 491 -1.00 -15.99 21.13
CA THR A 491 -1.59 -15.02 20.19
C THR A 491 -1.39 -15.48 18.76
N TYR A 492 -2.43 -15.39 17.92
CA TYR A 492 -2.38 -15.80 16.52
C TYR A 492 -3.03 -14.77 15.60
N HIS A 493 -2.43 -14.56 14.43
CA HIS A 493 -3.04 -13.86 13.29
C HIS A 493 -3.68 -14.90 12.39
N VAL A 494 -5.01 -14.98 12.38
CA VAL A 494 -5.73 -16.06 11.69
C VAL A 494 -6.68 -15.47 10.66
N TYR A 495 -6.30 -15.63 9.39
CA TYR A 495 -7.12 -15.32 8.23
C TYR A 495 -7.76 -16.61 7.68
N SER A 496 -8.93 -16.51 7.06
CA SER A 496 -9.67 -17.70 6.62
C SER A 496 -9.05 -18.42 5.43
N TYR A 497 -8.29 -17.70 4.61
CA TYR A 497 -7.92 -18.11 3.26
C TYR A 497 -6.48 -18.62 3.10
N TRP A 498 -5.62 -18.46 4.10
CA TRP A 498 -4.21 -18.83 3.99
C TRP A 498 -3.61 -19.14 5.38
N PRO A 499 -2.68 -20.11 5.51
CA PRO A 499 -2.14 -21.03 4.50
C PRO A 499 -3.15 -22.03 3.96
N ASP A 500 -2.75 -22.78 2.93
CA ASP A 500 -3.64 -23.67 2.18
C ASP A 500 -4.16 -24.85 3.01
N PHE A 501 -3.44 -25.30 4.04
CA PHE A 501 -4.00 -26.29 4.97
C PHE A 501 -5.32 -25.82 5.63
N MET A 502 -5.56 -24.52 5.78
CA MET A 502 -6.84 -23.99 6.27
C MET A 502 -8.01 -24.39 5.37
N LEU A 503 -7.74 -24.57 4.07
CA LEU A 503 -8.73 -24.91 3.06
C LEU A 503 -8.88 -26.43 2.89
N TYR A 504 -7.77 -27.16 3.02
CA TYR A 504 -7.64 -28.53 2.53
C TYR A 504 -7.57 -29.60 3.61
N ASP A 505 -7.19 -29.26 4.85
CA ASP A 505 -7.13 -30.26 5.92
C ASP A 505 -8.50 -30.93 6.09
N PRO A 506 -8.58 -32.27 6.08
CA PRO A 506 -9.84 -32.99 5.91
C PRO A 506 -10.81 -32.82 7.08
N ALA A 507 -10.32 -32.40 8.25
CA ALA A 507 -11.15 -32.19 9.44
C ALA A 507 -11.92 -30.86 9.41
N TYR A 508 -11.38 -29.81 8.78
CA TYR A 508 -11.98 -28.47 8.83
C TYR A 508 -13.30 -28.34 8.03
N PRO A 509 -13.45 -28.93 6.83
CA PRO A 509 -14.71 -28.93 6.08
C PRO A 509 -15.87 -29.66 6.77
N LEU A 510 -15.60 -30.47 7.80
CA LEU A 510 -16.63 -31.17 8.59
C LEU A 510 -17.27 -30.27 9.65
N THR A 511 -16.62 -29.15 9.97
CA THR A 511 -17.10 -28.21 10.98
C THR A 511 -18.21 -27.34 10.41
N ARG A 512 -19.25 -27.09 11.23
CA ARG A 512 -20.42 -26.29 10.86
C ARG A 512 -20.78 -25.32 11.98
N ASP A 513 -21.31 -24.18 11.59
CA ASP A 513 -22.07 -23.28 12.46
C ASP A 513 -23.53 -23.19 11.96
N GLU A 514 -24.30 -22.23 12.49
CA GLU A 514 -25.71 -22.02 12.12
C GLU A 514 -25.91 -21.64 10.64
N GLU A 515 -24.84 -21.18 9.97
CA GLU A 515 -24.86 -20.62 8.62
C GLU A 515 -24.13 -21.55 7.62
N GLY A 516 -23.82 -22.79 8.01
CA GLY A 516 -23.30 -23.84 7.13
C GLY A 516 -21.89 -24.32 7.46
N THR A 517 -21.19 -24.86 6.46
CA THR A 517 -19.80 -25.32 6.60
C THR A 517 -18.88 -24.15 6.94
N ASN A 518 -17.92 -24.39 7.84
CA ASN A 518 -17.02 -23.36 8.33
C ASN A 518 -15.64 -23.93 8.68
N ARG A 519 -14.73 -23.89 7.71
CA ARG A 519 -13.32 -24.29 7.88
C ARG A 519 -12.56 -23.43 8.88
N TYR A 520 -12.82 -22.12 8.91
CA TYR A 520 -12.20 -21.20 9.87
C TYR A 520 -12.48 -21.62 11.32
N LEU A 521 -13.74 -21.92 11.65
CA LEU A 521 -14.11 -22.45 12.96
C LEU A 521 -13.44 -23.81 13.24
N GLY A 522 -13.32 -24.68 12.23
CA GLY A 522 -12.63 -25.96 12.33
C GLY A 522 -11.17 -25.80 12.80
N TYR A 523 -10.45 -24.85 12.21
CA TYR A 523 -9.09 -24.51 12.63
C TYR A 523 -9.06 -23.91 14.04
N LEU A 524 -9.93 -22.93 14.34
CA LEU A 524 -9.98 -22.32 15.67
C LEU A 524 -10.23 -23.35 16.78
N LEU A 525 -11.13 -24.31 16.57
CA LEU A 525 -11.36 -25.40 17.52
C LEU A 525 -10.12 -26.29 17.68
N ASN A 526 -9.36 -26.53 16.60
CA ASN A 526 -8.11 -27.28 16.67
C ASN A 526 -7.03 -26.54 17.47
N LEU A 527 -6.85 -25.27 17.15
CA LEU A 527 -5.95 -24.38 17.87
C LEU A 527 -6.31 -24.29 19.36
N LYS A 528 -7.59 -24.17 19.70
CA LYS A 528 -8.00 -24.11 21.10
C LYS A 528 -7.74 -25.41 21.84
N ARG A 529 -7.96 -26.57 21.20
CA ARG A 529 -7.62 -27.89 21.79
C ARG A 529 -6.13 -28.03 22.08
N HIS A 530 -5.28 -27.43 21.25
CA HIS A 530 -3.83 -27.41 21.46
C HIS A 530 -3.43 -26.59 22.71
N TYR A 531 -4.22 -25.57 23.06
CA TYR A 531 -4.00 -24.71 24.23
C TYR A 531 -5.17 -24.81 25.25
N PRO A 532 -5.34 -25.95 25.95
CA PRO A 532 -6.53 -26.20 26.79
C PRO A 532 -6.61 -25.31 28.03
N ASP A 533 -5.47 -24.89 28.59
CA ASP A 533 -5.36 -24.14 29.85
C ASP A 533 -4.58 -22.82 29.71
N MET A 534 -4.56 -22.25 28.50
CA MET A 534 -3.91 -20.98 28.19
C MET A 534 -4.88 -20.07 27.41
N PRO A 535 -4.92 -18.75 27.69
CA PRO A 535 -5.73 -17.84 26.88
C PRO A 535 -5.17 -17.82 25.46
N VAL A 536 -6.05 -17.92 24.46
CA VAL A 536 -5.70 -17.79 23.05
C VAL A 536 -6.36 -16.53 22.52
N LEU A 537 -5.57 -15.53 22.15
CA LEU A 537 -6.02 -14.29 21.56
C LEU A 537 -5.87 -14.37 20.03
N ILE A 538 -6.96 -14.20 19.29
CA ILE A 538 -6.88 -13.97 17.85
C ILE A 538 -6.57 -12.48 17.65
N ALA A 539 -5.29 -12.15 17.55
CA ALA A 539 -4.82 -10.76 17.49
C ALA A 539 -5.06 -10.10 16.13
N GLU A 540 -5.27 -10.90 15.08
CA GLU A 540 -5.74 -10.44 13.79
C GLU A 540 -6.74 -11.44 13.21
N TYR A 541 -7.89 -10.94 12.78
CA TYR A 541 -8.81 -11.61 11.88
C TYR A 541 -9.47 -10.55 10.99
N GLY A 542 -9.80 -10.91 9.75
CA GLY A 542 -10.48 -9.99 8.86
C GLY A 542 -10.67 -10.54 7.46
N VAL A 543 -11.47 -9.82 6.68
CA VAL A 543 -11.58 -10.01 5.23
C VAL A 543 -11.65 -8.64 4.56
N PRO A 544 -11.08 -8.46 3.35
CA PRO A 544 -11.02 -7.15 2.71
C PRO A 544 -12.21 -6.87 1.78
N ALA A 545 -12.75 -5.65 1.83
CA ALA A 545 -13.85 -5.19 0.97
C ALA A 545 -13.38 -4.74 -0.43
N SER A 546 -12.56 -5.55 -1.09
CA SER A 546 -11.96 -5.26 -2.39
C SER A 546 -12.71 -5.92 -3.56
N TRP A 547 -12.48 -5.43 -4.79
CA TRP A 547 -12.95 -6.08 -6.01
C TRP A 547 -12.06 -7.27 -6.41
N GLY A 548 -10.76 -7.18 -6.13
CA GLY A 548 -9.80 -8.23 -6.43
C GLY A 548 -9.88 -9.40 -5.46
N VAL A 549 -9.54 -10.59 -5.93
CA VAL A 549 -9.41 -11.80 -5.10
C VAL A 549 -7.99 -12.30 -5.26
N ALA A 550 -7.19 -12.21 -4.20
CA ALA A 550 -5.81 -12.70 -4.20
C ALA A 550 -5.71 -14.19 -3.89
N HIS A 551 -6.71 -14.76 -3.20
CA HIS A 551 -6.74 -16.17 -2.84
C HIS A 551 -8.21 -16.63 -2.66
N ILE A 552 -8.61 -17.71 -3.32
CA ILE A 552 -9.99 -18.22 -3.27
C ILE A 552 -10.18 -19.16 -2.09
N HIS A 553 -11.29 -19.00 -1.39
CA HIS A 553 -11.76 -19.91 -0.35
C HIS A 553 -13.02 -20.66 -0.83
N PRO A 554 -13.16 -21.98 -0.57
CA PRO A 554 -14.29 -22.78 -1.06
C PRO A 554 -15.68 -22.29 -0.64
N GLU A 555 -15.84 -21.78 0.59
CA GLU A 555 -17.09 -21.16 1.08
C GLU A 555 -17.24 -19.68 0.72
N GLY A 556 -16.37 -19.14 -0.14
CA GLY A 556 -16.40 -17.73 -0.55
C GLY A 556 -15.74 -16.76 0.44
N TRP A 557 -15.06 -17.24 1.48
CA TRP A 557 -14.33 -16.44 2.48
C TRP A 557 -12.91 -16.07 2.01
N SER A 558 -12.84 -15.60 0.77
CA SER A 558 -11.61 -15.40 0.01
C SER A 558 -10.77 -14.23 0.53
N ASN A 559 -9.52 -14.11 0.09
CA ASN A 559 -8.74 -12.87 0.27
C ASN A 559 -9.23 -11.80 -0.73
N GLY A 560 -10.35 -11.17 -0.39
CA GLY A 560 -11.01 -10.15 -1.20
C GLY A 560 -12.21 -10.65 -2.00
N GLY A 561 -12.78 -9.76 -2.81
CA GLY A 561 -14.00 -10.02 -3.57
C GLY A 561 -15.30 -9.70 -2.80
N PHE A 562 -15.23 -8.95 -1.70
CA PHE A 562 -16.41 -8.57 -0.93
C PHE A 562 -16.87 -7.14 -1.24
N SER A 563 -18.18 -6.93 -1.18
CA SER A 563 -18.69 -5.59 -0.93
C SER A 563 -18.44 -5.22 0.55
N GLU A 564 -18.54 -3.95 0.90
CA GLU A 564 -18.42 -3.54 2.31
C GLU A 564 -19.51 -4.16 3.21
N LYS A 565 -20.70 -4.43 2.65
CA LYS A 565 -21.76 -5.17 3.35
C LYS A 565 -21.37 -6.64 3.55
N GLY A 566 -20.83 -7.29 2.52
CA GLY A 566 -20.34 -8.68 2.63
C GLY A 566 -19.19 -8.82 3.64
N GLN A 567 -18.28 -7.83 3.69
CA GLN A 567 -17.27 -7.74 4.75
C GLN A 567 -17.94 -7.65 6.13
N ALA A 568 -18.93 -6.77 6.30
CA ALA A 568 -19.62 -6.59 7.57
C ALA A 568 -20.28 -7.88 8.09
N GLU A 569 -21.00 -8.59 7.22
CA GLU A 569 -21.65 -9.87 7.53
C GLU A 569 -20.63 -10.91 7.97
N LEU A 570 -19.55 -11.07 7.21
CA LEU A 570 -18.54 -12.07 7.48
C LEU A 570 -17.73 -11.77 8.75
N LEU A 571 -17.39 -10.51 9.00
CA LEU A 571 -16.72 -10.11 10.24
C LEU A 571 -17.55 -10.44 11.47
N VAL A 572 -18.87 -10.20 11.46
CA VAL A 572 -19.76 -10.57 12.57
C VAL A 572 -19.76 -12.09 12.81
N ARG A 573 -19.81 -12.88 11.72
CA ARG A 573 -19.74 -14.34 11.82
C ARG A 573 -18.40 -14.80 12.39
N MET A 574 -17.28 -14.26 11.91
CA MET A 574 -15.94 -14.54 12.43
C MET A 574 -15.84 -14.19 13.93
N THR A 575 -16.33 -13.03 14.36
CA THR A 575 -16.37 -12.64 15.77
C THR A 575 -17.13 -13.67 16.62
N ARG A 576 -18.28 -14.14 16.14
CA ARG A 576 -19.07 -15.18 16.82
C ARG A 576 -18.31 -16.51 16.90
N ASN A 577 -17.62 -16.89 15.83
CA ASN A 577 -16.83 -18.13 15.77
C ASN A 577 -15.63 -18.11 16.72
N ILE A 578 -14.88 -17.00 16.77
CA ILE A 578 -13.78 -16.81 17.72
C ILE A 578 -14.28 -16.99 19.16
N ARG A 579 -15.43 -16.37 19.47
CA ARG A 579 -16.06 -16.52 20.78
C ARG A 579 -16.51 -17.96 21.04
N GLY A 580 -17.21 -18.57 20.07
CA GLY A 580 -17.75 -19.93 20.16
C GLY A 580 -16.69 -21.01 20.26
N ALA A 581 -15.50 -20.78 19.70
CA ALA A 581 -14.35 -21.66 19.83
C ALA A 581 -13.68 -21.62 21.21
N GLY A 582 -14.09 -20.71 22.11
CA GLY A 582 -13.53 -20.59 23.45
C GLY A 582 -12.22 -19.79 23.52
N MET A 583 -11.97 -18.93 22.53
CA MET A 583 -10.83 -18.01 22.55
C MET A 583 -11.00 -16.94 23.63
N ALA A 584 -9.89 -16.33 24.06
CA ALA A 584 -9.87 -15.28 25.08
C ALA A 584 -10.22 -13.88 24.50
N GLY A 585 -10.20 -13.74 23.18
CA GLY A 585 -10.57 -12.52 22.49
C GLY A 585 -10.31 -12.58 20.99
N GLY A 586 -10.79 -11.55 20.29
CA GLY A 586 -10.56 -11.32 18.87
C GLY A 586 -10.36 -9.83 18.59
N ILE A 587 -9.30 -9.49 17.86
CA ILE A 587 -8.99 -8.12 17.44
C ILE A 587 -9.04 -8.07 15.91
N VAL A 588 -9.98 -7.27 15.36
CA VAL A 588 -10.20 -7.20 13.92
C VAL A 588 -9.06 -6.42 13.25
N PHE A 589 -8.60 -6.90 12.11
CA PHE A 589 -7.68 -6.19 11.23
C PHE A 589 -8.50 -5.51 10.12
N ALA A 590 -8.60 -4.18 10.05
CA ALA A 590 -8.01 -3.16 10.93
C ALA A 590 -8.90 -1.90 11.06
N TRP A 591 -8.46 -0.89 11.81
CA TRP A 591 -9.20 0.36 12.02
C TRP A 591 -9.50 1.10 10.71
N GLN A 592 -8.51 1.25 9.82
CA GLN A 592 -8.64 2.03 8.59
C GLN A 592 -8.04 1.32 7.38
N ASP A 593 -8.49 1.70 6.19
CA ASP A 593 -7.91 1.26 4.93
C ASP A 593 -6.48 1.81 4.79
N GLU A 594 -5.55 0.94 4.41
CA GLU A 594 -4.12 1.26 4.37
C GLU A 594 -3.61 1.28 2.92
N TRP A 595 -3.72 2.44 2.26
CA TRP A 595 -3.43 2.60 0.82
C TRP A 595 -1.97 2.32 0.45
N TRP A 596 -1.05 2.23 1.41
CA TRP A 596 0.36 1.95 1.15
C TRP A 596 0.63 0.44 0.99
N LYS A 597 -0.27 -0.42 1.48
CA LYS A 597 -0.12 -1.88 1.43
C LYS A 597 -0.34 -2.44 0.03
N ARG A 598 0.21 -3.64 -0.19
CA ARG A 598 0.22 -4.32 -1.48
C ARG A 598 0.25 -5.84 -1.28
N VAL A 599 -0.61 -6.60 -1.97
CA VAL A 599 -0.48 -8.07 -2.09
C VAL A 599 0.82 -8.43 -2.81
N SER A 600 1.34 -9.63 -2.52
CA SER A 600 2.59 -10.24 -2.99
C SER A 600 2.97 -10.09 -4.49
N ASP A 601 4.21 -10.49 -4.77
CA ASP A 601 5.01 -10.30 -5.99
C ASP A 601 4.41 -10.77 -7.30
N ASP A 602 3.36 -11.60 -7.28
CA ASP A 602 2.76 -12.14 -8.51
C ASP A 602 1.37 -11.59 -8.81
N PHE A 603 0.80 -10.78 -7.91
CA PHE A 603 -0.56 -10.27 -8.05
C PHE A 603 -0.61 -8.81 -8.52
N THR A 604 -0.67 -7.86 -7.59
CA THR A 604 -0.85 -6.42 -7.85
C THR A 604 0.43 -5.60 -7.67
N ARG A 605 1.29 -5.95 -6.71
CA ARG A 605 2.55 -5.22 -6.41
C ARG A 605 3.41 -4.90 -7.64
N PRO A 606 3.63 -5.82 -8.60
CA PRO A 606 4.43 -5.54 -9.80
C PRO A 606 3.87 -4.43 -10.69
N PHE A 607 2.55 -4.25 -10.67
CA PHE A 607 1.84 -3.26 -11.45
C PHE A 607 1.69 -1.93 -10.70
N MET A 608 2.18 -1.80 -9.47
CA MET A 608 2.09 -0.57 -8.68
C MET A 608 3.45 0.14 -8.64
N ARG A 609 3.84 0.75 -9.76
CA ARG A 609 5.13 1.43 -9.90
C ARG A 609 4.95 2.90 -10.33
N PRO A 610 5.70 3.84 -9.73
CA PRO A 610 6.74 3.63 -8.73
C PRO A 610 6.20 3.40 -7.30
N ALA A 611 6.91 2.60 -6.51
CA ALA A 611 6.47 2.18 -5.17
C ALA A 611 6.25 3.35 -4.19
N TRP A 612 7.06 4.41 -4.26
CA TRP A 612 6.96 5.57 -3.37
C TRP A 612 5.72 6.44 -3.61
N ARG A 613 4.99 6.22 -4.71
CA ARG A 613 3.72 6.93 -5.00
C ARG A 613 2.49 6.13 -4.61
N LYS A 614 2.66 4.91 -4.08
CA LYS A 614 1.55 4.01 -3.76
C LYS A 614 0.46 4.62 -2.86
N PRO A 615 0.78 5.38 -1.80
CA PRO A 615 -0.24 5.99 -0.94
C PRO A 615 -1.10 7.05 -1.64
N LEU A 616 -0.74 7.51 -2.84
CA LEU A 616 -1.49 8.54 -3.56
C LEU A 616 -2.71 7.98 -4.29
N TRP A 617 -2.94 6.67 -4.32
CA TRP A 617 -4.08 6.09 -5.02
C TRP A 617 -4.50 4.74 -4.44
N LEU A 618 -5.78 4.42 -4.61
CA LEU A 618 -6.42 3.24 -4.04
C LEU A 618 -6.65 2.21 -5.13
N ASN A 619 -5.97 1.06 -5.06
CA ASN A 619 -6.20 -0.02 -6.01
C ASN A 619 -7.33 -0.92 -5.51
N GLN A 620 -8.50 -0.83 -6.14
CA GLN A 620 -9.65 -1.69 -5.80
C GLN A 620 -9.39 -3.19 -6.04
N LEU A 621 -8.36 -3.52 -6.83
CA LEU A 621 -7.96 -4.90 -7.07
C LEU A 621 -7.00 -5.44 -6.03
N ASP A 622 -6.50 -4.65 -5.09
CA ASP A 622 -5.54 -5.09 -4.08
C ASP A 622 -6.23 -5.29 -2.74
N PRO A 623 -6.50 -6.55 -2.31
CA PRO A 623 -7.08 -6.85 -1.01
C PRO A 623 -6.44 -6.13 0.20
N GLU A 624 -5.12 -5.96 0.24
CA GLU A 624 -4.43 -5.44 1.43
C GLU A 624 -4.77 -3.97 1.76
N GLU A 625 -5.33 -3.24 0.79
CA GLU A 625 -5.74 -1.85 0.97
C GLU A 625 -7.14 -1.70 1.61
N HIS A 626 -7.94 -2.77 1.72
CA HIS A 626 -9.40 -2.68 2.00
C HIS A 626 -9.88 -3.41 3.26
N PHE A 627 -9.00 -3.65 4.24
CA PHE A 627 -9.35 -4.29 5.52
C PHE A 627 -10.03 -3.35 6.52
N GLY A 628 -9.93 -2.03 6.32
CA GLY A 628 -10.34 -1.03 7.30
C GLY A 628 -11.83 -1.00 7.59
N LEU A 629 -12.18 -0.70 8.85
CA LEU A 629 -13.53 -0.27 9.24
C LEU A 629 -13.81 1.20 8.85
N LEU A 630 -12.76 1.99 8.69
CA LEU A 630 -12.76 3.37 8.20
C LEU A 630 -12.23 3.40 6.76
N GLY A 631 -13.09 3.81 5.82
CA GLY A 631 -12.74 4.03 4.43
C GLY A 631 -12.54 5.51 4.11
N TYR A 632 -12.07 5.80 2.89
CA TYR A 632 -11.83 7.17 2.41
C TYR A 632 -12.43 7.38 1.02
N ARG A 633 -13.09 8.53 0.82
CA ARG A 633 -13.73 8.89 -0.46
C ARG A 633 -13.46 10.35 -0.85
N PRO A 634 -13.49 10.70 -2.14
CA PRO A 634 -13.27 12.08 -2.54
C PRO A 634 -14.43 12.97 -2.04
N PRO A 635 -14.19 14.29 -1.84
CA PRO A 635 -15.26 15.22 -1.46
C PRO A 635 -16.37 15.25 -2.52
N ALA A 636 -17.62 15.31 -2.05
CA ALA A 636 -18.81 15.30 -2.89
C ALA A 636 -18.78 16.40 -3.99
N PRO A 637 -19.49 16.20 -5.12
CA PRO A 637 -20.19 14.98 -5.52
C PRO A 637 -19.25 13.85 -5.97
N VAL A 638 -19.70 12.59 -5.81
CA VAL A 638 -18.99 11.35 -6.20
C VAL A 638 -19.95 10.49 -7.03
N PRO A 639 -19.59 10.03 -8.24
CA PRO A 639 -20.47 9.19 -9.05
C PRO A 639 -20.66 7.79 -8.46
N LEU A 640 -21.68 7.65 -7.61
CA LEU A 640 -22.05 6.39 -6.95
C LEU A 640 -23.11 5.60 -7.73
N LEU A 641 -23.21 5.83 -9.05
CA LEU A 641 -24.15 5.14 -9.95
C LEU A 641 -25.62 5.33 -9.52
N ARG A 642 -26.01 6.60 -9.31
CA ARG A 642 -27.32 6.98 -8.77
C ARG A 642 -28.29 7.45 -9.85
N GLY A 643 -27.80 7.65 -11.07
CA GLY A 643 -28.49 8.37 -12.12
C GLY A 643 -28.61 9.86 -11.84
N ASP A 644 -27.97 10.39 -10.79
CA ASP A 644 -28.07 11.81 -10.44
C ASP A 644 -27.17 12.64 -11.38
N PRO A 645 -27.72 13.57 -12.20
CA PRO A 645 -26.90 14.46 -13.01
C PRO A 645 -25.89 15.29 -12.19
N ASP A 646 -26.19 15.52 -10.91
CA ASP A 646 -25.34 16.28 -10.00
C ASP A 646 -24.01 15.58 -9.72
N ASP A 647 -23.99 14.24 -9.80
CA ASP A 647 -22.79 13.43 -9.69
C ASP A 647 -21.77 13.73 -10.80
N TRP A 648 -22.26 14.21 -11.93
CA TRP A 648 -21.45 14.48 -13.13
C TRP A 648 -21.09 15.95 -13.31
N ARG A 649 -21.36 16.83 -12.33
CA ARG A 649 -21.04 18.27 -12.43
C ARG A 649 -19.54 18.56 -12.64
N LYS A 650 -18.66 17.68 -12.15
CA LYS A 650 -17.20 17.77 -12.30
C LYS A 650 -16.65 17.06 -13.56
N ALA A 651 -17.51 16.41 -14.34
CA ALA A 651 -17.08 15.58 -15.45
C ALA A 651 -16.73 16.41 -16.71
N THR A 652 -15.75 15.92 -17.47
CA THR A 652 -15.42 16.44 -18.79
C THR A 652 -16.35 15.82 -19.83
N ARG A 653 -17.09 16.65 -20.56
CA ARG A 653 -17.84 16.21 -21.75
C ARG A 653 -16.85 15.93 -22.88
N LEU A 654 -16.65 14.65 -23.24
CA LEU A 654 -15.70 14.24 -24.27
C LEU A 654 -16.22 14.51 -25.68
N ILE A 655 -17.49 14.18 -25.92
CA ILE A 655 -18.15 14.37 -27.22
C ILE A 655 -19.66 14.46 -27.01
N ALA A 656 -20.33 15.27 -27.82
CA ALA A 656 -21.79 15.34 -27.90
C ALA A 656 -22.19 15.58 -29.36
N THR A 657 -23.11 14.77 -29.87
CA THR A 657 -23.65 14.92 -31.23
C THR A 657 -25.17 14.79 -31.17
N PRO A 658 -25.88 15.82 -30.66
CA PRO A 658 -27.33 15.80 -30.59
C PRO A 658 -27.92 15.69 -32.01
N SER A 659 -28.68 14.63 -32.27
CA SER A 659 -29.41 14.47 -33.53
C SER A 659 -30.77 15.17 -33.45
N LYS A 660 -31.23 15.74 -34.57
CA LYS A 660 -32.61 16.29 -34.67
C LYS A 660 -33.68 15.20 -34.82
N ARG A 661 -33.29 13.97 -35.18
CA ARG A 661 -34.14 12.77 -35.28
C ARG A 661 -33.31 11.53 -34.89
N PRO A 662 -33.04 11.31 -33.59
CA PRO A 662 -32.23 10.18 -33.16
C PRO A 662 -33.02 8.87 -33.30
N ALA A 663 -32.33 7.80 -33.70
CA ALA A 663 -32.88 6.45 -33.58
C ALA A 663 -33.02 6.08 -32.09
N ALA A 664 -33.99 5.24 -31.74
CA ALA A 664 -34.12 4.72 -30.38
C ALA A 664 -32.86 3.94 -29.97
N GLY A 665 -32.29 4.27 -28.81
CA GLY A 665 -31.04 3.70 -28.31
C GLY A 665 -29.77 4.27 -28.95
N ALA A 666 -29.87 5.36 -29.72
CA ALA A 666 -28.70 6.05 -30.26
C ALA A 666 -27.90 6.79 -29.17
N LEU A 667 -26.62 7.04 -29.42
CA LEU A 667 -25.74 7.71 -28.49
C LEU A 667 -25.84 9.23 -28.65
N LYS A 668 -26.05 9.95 -27.56
CA LYS A 668 -26.11 11.41 -27.55
C LYS A 668 -24.77 12.04 -27.22
N ALA A 669 -24.12 11.52 -26.19
CA ALA A 669 -22.88 12.08 -25.68
C ALA A 669 -22.13 11.11 -24.77
N VAL A 670 -20.83 11.39 -24.61
CA VAL A 670 -19.94 10.70 -23.67
C VAL A 670 -19.29 11.72 -22.75
N SER A 671 -19.30 11.44 -21.46
CA SER A 671 -18.59 12.22 -20.43
C SER A 671 -17.67 11.32 -19.63
N ALA A 672 -16.58 11.88 -19.11
CA ALA A 672 -15.62 11.17 -18.29
C ALA A 672 -15.22 11.97 -17.04
N PHE A 673 -14.93 11.26 -15.96
CA PHE A 673 -14.42 11.78 -14.70
C PHE A 673 -13.45 10.76 -14.10
N SER A 674 -12.63 11.15 -13.14
CA SER A 674 -11.78 10.22 -12.40
C SER A 674 -11.44 10.71 -11.01
N ASP A 675 -11.14 9.78 -10.12
CA ASP A 675 -10.53 10.02 -8.81
C ASP A 675 -9.31 9.10 -8.61
N ALA A 676 -8.83 8.95 -7.37
CA ALA A 676 -7.66 8.11 -7.11
C ALA A 676 -7.95 6.60 -7.12
N ALA A 677 -9.21 6.17 -7.33
CA ALA A 677 -9.59 4.76 -7.40
C ALA A 677 -10.14 4.34 -8.76
N PHE A 678 -10.89 5.22 -9.43
CA PHE A 678 -11.68 4.86 -10.61
C PHE A 678 -11.54 5.86 -11.78
N LEU A 679 -11.67 5.30 -12.99
CA LEU A 679 -12.16 6.01 -14.17
C LEU A 679 -13.68 5.88 -14.25
N TYR A 680 -14.38 7.00 -14.39
CA TYR A 680 -15.83 7.05 -14.56
C TYR A 680 -16.20 7.45 -15.99
N LEU A 681 -17.20 6.78 -16.57
CA LEU A 681 -17.75 7.09 -17.89
C LEU A 681 -19.26 7.19 -17.81
N ARG A 682 -19.83 8.13 -18.56
CA ARG A 682 -21.27 8.26 -18.74
C ARG A 682 -21.62 8.34 -20.21
N LEU A 683 -22.57 7.50 -20.61
CA LEU A 683 -23.21 7.56 -21.92
C LEU A 683 -24.59 8.18 -21.74
N ASP A 684 -24.87 9.26 -22.47
CA ASP A 684 -26.24 9.77 -22.62
C ASP A 684 -26.86 9.11 -23.85
N ILE A 685 -28.09 8.61 -23.70
CA ILE A 685 -28.78 7.73 -24.64
C ILE A 685 -30.10 8.37 -25.07
N GLU A 686 -30.39 8.29 -26.35
CA GLU A 686 -31.62 8.81 -26.93
C GLU A 686 -32.75 7.77 -26.81
N LYS A 687 -33.91 8.20 -26.28
CA LYS A 687 -35.10 7.34 -26.25
C LYS A 687 -35.65 7.04 -27.64
N GLY A 688 -35.58 8.03 -28.55
CA GLY A 688 -36.21 7.97 -29.87
C GLY A 688 -37.73 8.12 -29.80
N ASP A 689 -38.31 8.70 -30.85
CA ASP A 689 -39.75 8.94 -30.93
C ASP A 689 -40.51 7.61 -31.08
N GLY A 690 -41.47 7.34 -30.19
CA GLY A 690 -42.34 6.16 -30.24
C GLY A 690 -41.79 4.86 -29.63
N ALA A 691 -40.60 4.89 -29.01
CA ALA A 691 -40.08 3.73 -28.27
C ALA A 691 -40.80 3.56 -26.91
N GLU A 692 -41.27 2.35 -26.63
CA GLU A 692 -41.93 2.00 -25.36
C GLU A 692 -40.98 2.08 -24.16
N ARG A 693 -39.74 1.60 -24.33
CA ARG A 693 -38.66 1.61 -23.34
C ARG A 693 -37.39 2.22 -23.92
N LEU A 694 -36.60 2.86 -23.07
CA LEU A 694 -35.31 3.44 -23.45
C LEU A 694 -34.27 2.35 -23.76
N PHE A 695 -34.17 1.35 -22.89
CA PHE A 695 -33.23 0.24 -23.04
C PHE A 695 -33.96 -1.03 -23.45
N ASP A 696 -33.79 -1.45 -24.70
CA ASP A 696 -34.15 -2.79 -25.15
C ASP A 696 -32.88 -3.60 -25.42
N TRP A 697 -32.34 -4.22 -24.36
CA TRP A 697 -31.09 -4.99 -24.38
C TRP A 697 -31.11 -6.17 -25.37
N THR A 698 -32.29 -6.64 -25.78
CA THR A 698 -32.45 -7.69 -26.80
C THR A 698 -32.22 -7.17 -28.22
N ARG A 699 -32.32 -5.85 -28.42
CA ARG A 699 -32.18 -5.17 -29.71
C ARG A 699 -30.95 -4.27 -29.79
N VAL A 700 -30.55 -3.65 -28.69
CA VAL A 700 -29.42 -2.71 -28.63
C VAL A 700 -28.58 -2.98 -27.39
N GLN A 701 -27.29 -3.18 -27.59
CA GLN A 701 -26.27 -3.29 -26.56
C GLN A 701 -25.31 -2.10 -26.64
N TYR A 702 -24.62 -1.78 -25.56
CA TYR A 702 -23.72 -0.62 -25.50
C TYR A 702 -22.31 -1.07 -25.20
N TRP A 703 -21.38 -0.73 -26.08
CA TRP A 703 -19.97 -1.08 -25.92
C TRP A 703 -19.12 0.19 -25.77
N ILE A 704 -18.01 0.08 -25.05
CA ILE A 704 -17.02 1.16 -24.94
C ILE A 704 -15.64 0.57 -25.23
N ALA A 705 -15.04 1.01 -26.33
CA ALA A 705 -13.66 0.72 -26.64
C ALA A 705 -12.76 1.75 -25.93
N LEU A 706 -11.79 1.26 -25.18
CA LEU A 706 -10.85 2.06 -24.39
C LEU A 706 -9.41 1.80 -24.85
N ASN A 707 -8.58 2.84 -24.90
CA ASN A 707 -7.16 2.70 -25.17
C ASN A 707 -6.30 3.52 -24.21
N ALA A 708 -5.44 2.82 -23.46
CA ALA A 708 -4.49 3.41 -22.53
C ALA A 708 -3.25 4.03 -23.22
N LEU A 709 -2.91 3.60 -24.45
CA LEU A 709 -1.80 4.10 -25.26
C LEU A 709 -2.30 4.35 -26.71
N PRO A 710 -3.16 5.36 -26.92
CA PRO A 710 -3.87 5.55 -28.18
C PRO A 710 -2.93 5.79 -29.35
N GLY A 711 -3.07 4.98 -30.41
CA GLY A 711 -2.22 5.03 -31.59
C GLY A 711 -0.94 4.20 -31.48
N GLU A 712 -0.66 3.61 -30.32
CA GLU A 712 0.57 2.87 -30.04
C GLU A 712 0.33 1.41 -29.64
N ALA A 713 -0.80 1.10 -28.99
CA ALA A 713 -1.13 -0.26 -28.54
C ALA A 713 -2.59 -0.67 -28.83
N GLY A 714 -2.83 -1.99 -28.86
CA GLY A 714 -4.17 -2.59 -28.93
C GLY A 714 -4.58 -3.06 -30.32
N SER A 715 -5.86 -3.37 -30.50
CA SER A 715 -6.45 -3.83 -31.77
C SER A 715 -7.16 -2.69 -32.50
N ARG A 716 -6.91 -2.50 -33.81
CA ARG A 716 -7.68 -1.55 -34.64
C ARG A 716 -9.07 -2.09 -34.95
N ALA A 717 -9.21 -3.37 -35.27
CA ALA A 717 -10.49 -4.02 -35.50
C ALA A 717 -11.17 -4.38 -34.17
N LEU A 718 -12.47 -4.11 -34.07
CA LEU A 718 -13.30 -4.61 -32.98
C LEU A 718 -13.95 -5.94 -33.37
N PRO A 719 -14.17 -6.87 -32.41
CA PRO A 719 -14.82 -8.13 -32.68
C PRO A 719 -16.29 -7.90 -33.06
N GLU A 720 -16.81 -8.71 -34.00
CA GLU A 720 -18.24 -8.81 -34.34
C GLU A 720 -18.93 -7.54 -34.91
N VAL A 721 -18.21 -6.42 -35.00
CA VAL A 721 -18.67 -5.19 -35.64
C VAL A 721 -17.67 -4.75 -36.70
N ASP A 722 -18.16 -4.39 -37.89
CA ASP A 722 -17.32 -3.90 -39.00
C ASP A 722 -16.91 -2.44 -38.76
N LEU A 723 -15.99 -2.25 -37.80
CA LEU A 723 -15.46 -0.95 -37.40
C LEU A 723 -13.96 -1.01 -37.13
N THR A 724 -13.23 -0.09 -37.76
CA THR A 724 -11.79 0.11 -37.54
C THR A 724 -11.50 1.39 -36.77
N LEU A 725 -10.71 1.30 -35.70
CA LEU A 725 -10.30 2.41 -34.86
C LEU A 725 -8.87 2.85 -35.17
N GLY A 726 -8.70 4.14 -35.46
CA GLY A 726 -7.42 4.78 -35.72
C GLY A 726 -6.48 4.76 -34.51
N THR A 727 -7.03 4.87 -33.31
CA THR A 727 -6.29 4.74 -32.05
C THR A 727 -6.00 3.29 -31.68
N GLY A 728 -6.75 2.32 -32.21
CA GLY A 728 -6.87 0.98 -31.62
C GLY A 728 -7.62 0.98 -30.28
N ALA A 729 -7.85 -0.20 -29.73
CA ALA A 729 -8.41 -0.43 -28.41
C ALA A 729 -7.61 -1.49 -27.65
N THR A 730 -7.20 -1.16 -26.41
CA THR A 730 -6.58 -2.12 -25.49
C THR A 730 -7.61 -2.85 -24.66
N PHE A 731 -8.77 -2.23 -24.42
CA PHE A 731 -9.91 -2.84 -23.73
C PHE A 731 -11.22 -2.62 -24.48
N LEU A 732 -12.14 -3.57 -24.31
CA LEU A 732 -13.50 -3.48 -24.83
C LEU A 732 -14.49 -3.82 -23.71
N LEU A 733 -15.21 -2.81 -23.24
CA LEU A 733 -16.34 -2.97 -22.33
C LEU A 733 -17.60 -3.28 -23.13
N GLN A 734 -18.29 -4.37 -22.80
CA GLN A 734 -19.56 -4.77 -23.41
C GLN A 734 -20.65 -4.80 -22.34
N LEU A 735 -21.70 -3.99 -22.54
CA LEU A 735 -22.90 -3.95 -21.70
C LEU A 735 -24.07 -4.50 -22.52
N ALA A 736 -24.51 -5.70 -22.20
CA ALA A 736 -25.52 -6.44 -22.94
C ALA A 736 -26.84 -6.63 -22.17
N GLY A 737 -26.95 -6.02 -20.99
CA GLY A 737 -28.06 -6.16 -20.05
C GLY A 737 -27.54 -6.17 -18.61
N PRO A 738 -28.41 -5.98 -17.59
CA PRO A 738 -28.00 -5.93 -16.19
C PRO A 738 -27.13 -7.11 -15.74
N ASP A 739 -27.39 -8.32 -16.24
CA ASP A 739 -26.63 -9.53 -15.89
C ASP A 739 -25.40 -9.77 -16.77
N SER A 740 -25.08 -8.86 -17.68
CA SER A 740 -24.05 -9.06 -18.71
C SER A 740 -23.22 -7.80 -18.98
N GLY A 741 -22.48 -7.33 -17.98
CA GLY A 741 -21.38 -6.38 -18.12
C GLY A 741 -20.02 -7.08 -18.13
N ARG A 742 -19.20 -6.89 -19.17
CA ARG A 742 -17.87 -7.51 -19.27
C ARG A 742 -16.80 -6.55 -19.82
N LEU A 743 -15.62 -6.54 -19.19
CA LEU A 743 -14.42 -5.85 -19.67
C LEU A 743 -13.42 -6.85 -20.24
N HIS A 744 -13.20 -6.80 -21.54
CA HIS A 744 -12.21 -7.62 -22.23
C HIS A 744 -10.92 -6.86 -22.50
N ILE A 745 -9.82 -7.58 -22.64
CA ILE A 745 -8.49 -7.05 -22.96
C ILE A 745 -8.00 -7.60 -24.29
N ALA A 746 -7.38 -6.74 -25.11
CA ALA A 746 -6.72 -7.16 -26.34
C ALA A 746 -5.50 -8.04 -26.03
N LYS A 747 -5.36 -9.17 -26.72
CA LYS A 747 -4.29 -10.17 -26.46
C LYS A 747 -2.88 -9.57 -26.55
N ASN A 748 -2.66 -8.62 -27.45
CA ASN A 748 -1.39 -7.93 -27.64
C ASN A 748 -1.08 -6.85 -26.57
N TYR A 749 -1.99 -6.65 -25.61
CA TYR A 749 -1.79 -5.80 -24.44
C TYR A 749 -1.89 -6.59 -23.12
N ASN A 750 -2.35 -7.84 -23.15
CA ASN A 750 -2.53 -8.67 -21.97
C ASN A 750 -1.19 -9.26 -21.49
N PRO A 751 -0.70 -8.91 -20.28
CA PRO A 751 0.55 -9.45 -19.77
C PRO A 751 0.44 -10.91 -19.33
N GLN A 752 -0.75 -11.51 -19.28
CA GLN A 752 -0.95 -12.89 -18.84
C GLN A 752 -1.04 -13.86 -20.03
N VAL A 753 -0.31 -14.97 -19.95
CA VAL A 753 -0.26 -16.02 -20.97
C VAL A 753 -0.44 -17.40 -20.36
N TRP A 754 -1.28 -18.23 -21.00
CA TRP A 754 -1.42 -19.64 -20.67
C TRP A 754 -0.20 -20.42 -21.12
N ARG A 755 0.37 -21.22 -20.22
CA ARG A 755 1.44 -22.17 -20.54
C ARG A 755 1.04 -23.57 -20.15
N ALA A 756 1.11 -24.49 -21.11
CA ALA A 756 1.01 -25.91 -20.83
C ALA A 756 2.24 -26.33 -20.01
N LYS A 757 2.04 -27.09 -18.94
CA LYS A 757 3.14 -27.57 -18.10
C LYS A 757 2.93 -29.04 -17.74
N ASN A 758 3.87 -29.88 -18.15
CA ASN A 758 3.88 -31.30 -17.84
C ASN A 758 4.05 -31.51 -16.31
N GLY A 759 3.37 -32.52 -15.76
CA GLY A 759 3.42 -32.85 -14.33
C GLY A 759 2.63 -31.93 -13.40
N VAL A 760 2.21 -30.74 -13.87
CA VAL A 760 1.31 -29.85 -13.13
C VAL A 760 -0.12 -30.39 -13.15
N PRO A 761 -0.83 -30.43 -12.01
CA PRO A 761 -2.24 -30.82 -11.96
C PRO A 761 -3.10 -29.91 -12.85
N GLY A 762 -3.92 -30.51 -13.71
CA GLY A 762 -4.70 -29.76 -14.71
C GLY A 762 -3.91 -29.35 -15.97
N GLY A 763 -2.58 -29.47 -15.98
CA GLY A 763 -1.74 -29.32 -17.17
C GLY A 763 -1.47 -27.88 -17.63
N TRP A 764 -1.97 -26.87 -16.92
CA TRP A 764 -1.87 -25.46 -17.30
C TRP A 764 -1.48 -24.57 -16.12
N ARG A 765 -0.75 -23.50 -16.42
CA ARG A 765 -0.44 -22.40 -15.49
C ARG A 765 -0.67 -21.07 -16.19
N LEU A 766 -0.98 -20.04 -15.41
CA LEU A 766 -1.00 -18.67 -15.90
C LEU A 766 0.32 -17.97 -15.54
N TRP A 767 1.04 -17.49 -16.55
CA TRP A 767 2.32 -16.84 -16.37
C TRP A 767 2.27 -15.43 -16.93
N ARG A 768 3.12 -14.56 -16.40
CA ARG A 768 3.34 -13.28 -17.04
C ARG A 768 4.24 -13.47 -18.27
N TRP A 769 3.87 -12.85 -19.38
CA TRP A 769 4.63 -12.91 -20.62
C TRP A 769 5.92 -12.09 -20.45
N ALA A 770 7.08 -12.72 -20.58
CA ALA A 770 8.38 -12.06 -20.67
C ALA A 770 8.60 -11.40 -22.05
N GLY A 771 9.04 -10.14 -22.06
CA GLY A 771 9.34 -9.39 -23.27
C GLY A 771 8.11 -8.95 -24.07
N LEU A 772 6.92 -8.88 -23.45
CA LEU A 772 5.72 -8.34 -24.10
C LEU A 772 5.98 -6.89 -24.49
N ARG A 773 5.79 -6.56 -25.77
CA ARG A 773 5.83 -5.17 -26.25
C ARG A 773 4.42 -4.74 -26.62
N ALA A 774 3.89 -3.73 -25.93
CA ALA A 774 2.62 -3.15 -26.33
C ALA A 774 2.76 -2.56 -27.74
N ALA A 775 1.92 -3.04 -28.66
CA ALA A 775 1.97 -2.67 -30.07
C ALA A 775 0.56 -2.52 -30.63
N LEU A 776 0.41 -1.69 -31.66
CA LEU A 776 -0.84 -1.49 -32.37
C LEU A 776 -0.92 -2.47 -33.54
N GLU A 777 -1.94 -3.32 -33.53
CA GLU A 777 -2.17 -4.34 -34.56
C GLU A 777 -3.46 -4.08 -35.31
N ASP A 778 -3.53 -4.49 -36.58
CA ASP A 778 -4.76 -4.36 -37.38
C ASP A 778 -5.91 -5.14 -36.77
N ALA A 779 -5.64 -6.33 -36.24
CA ALA A 779 -6.61 -7.14 -35.51
C ALA A 779 -5.92 -8.01 -34.47
N ALA A 780 -6.24 -7.79 -33.19
CA ALA A 780 -5.87 -8.67 -32.09
C ALA A 780 -7.14 -9.21 -31.39
N PRO A 781 -7.18 -10.50 -31.00
CA PRO A 781 -8.32 -11.05 -30.26
C PRO A 781 -8.52 -10.35 -28.91
N PHE A 782 -9.78 -10.19 -28.50
CA PHE A 782 -10.13 -9.76 -27.16
C PHE A 782 -10.44 -10.99 -26.29
N GLY A 783 -9.94 -11.00 -25.06
CA GLY A 783 -10.09 -12.09 -24.12
C GLY A 783 -10.43 -11.62 -22.72
N GLU A 784 -10.65 -12.60 -21.84
CA GLU A 784 -10.95 -12.38 -20.42
C GLU A 784 -9.69 -11.98 -19.63
N LEU A 785 -9.88 -11.18 -18.58
CA LEU A 785 -8.86 -10.81 -17.61
C LEU A 785 -8.71 -11.92 -16.55
N ILE A 786 -8.03 -13.01 -16.90
CA ILE A 786 -7.86 -14.18 -16.02
C ILE A 786 -6.67 -14.01 -15.08
N ILE A 787 -6.78 -14.55 -13.87
CA ILE A 787 -5.72 -14.68 -12.86
C ILE A 787 -5.69 -16.11 -12.28
N GLU A 788 -4.57 -16.50 -11.67
CA GLU A 788 -4.37 -17.74 -10.91
C GLU A 788 -4.23 -17.40 -9.41
N PRO A 789 -5.33 -17.17 -8.67
CA PRO A 789 -5.28 -16.79 -7.25
C PRO A 789 -4.81 -17.91 -6.31
N ASN A 790 -4.94 -19.18 -6.69
CA ASN A 790 -4.42 -20.30 -5.91
C ASN A 790 -3.47 -21.10 -6.82
N PRO A 791 -2.15 -21.12 -6.54
CA PRO A 791 -1.22 -22.03 -7.21
C PRO A 791 -1.53 -23.49 -6.81
N PRO A 792 -0.98 -24.51 -7.52
CA PRO A 792 -1.14 -25.88 -7.10
C PRO A 792 -0.49 -26.12 -5.74
N ARG A 793 -1.13 -26.94 -4.90
CA ARG A 793 -0.64 -27.35 -3.57
C ARG A 793 -0.49 -28.86 -3.50
N TYR A 794 0.51 -29.32 -2.75
CA TYR A 794 0.82 -30.75 -2.58
C TYR A 794 0.92 -31.07 -1.09
N GLY A 795 0.29 -32.18 -0.69
CA GLY A 795 0.32 -32.70 0.67
C GLY A 795 1.36 -33.79 0.89
N ARG A 796 1.79 -33.97 2.14
CA ARG A 796 2.73 -35.02 2.57
C ARG A 796 2.16 -36.42 2.43
N ASP A 797 0.83 -36.53 2.48
CA ASP A 797 0.07 -37.76 2.23
C ASP A 797 -0.05 -38.12 0.74
N GLY A 798 0.54 -37.32 -0.16
CA GLY A 798 0.46 -37.49 -1.61
C GLY A 798 -0.79 -36.87 -2.24
N SER A 799 -1.63 -36.18 -1.47
CA SER A 799 -2.73 -35.38 -1.99
C SER A 799 -2.22 -34.24 -2.89
N VAL A 800 -3.04 -33.87 -3.86
CA VAL A 800 -2.70 -32.88 -4.88
C VAL A 800 -3.90 -31.99 -5.14
N PHE A 801 -3.73 -30.69 -4.92
CA PHE A 801 -4.75 -29.67 -5.09
C PHE A 801 -4.41 -28.86 -6.35
N PRO A 802 -5.28 -28.84 -7.37
CA PRO A 802 -5.00 -28.16 -8.63
C PRO A 802 -5.06 -26.64 -8.48
N PRO A 803 -4.41 -25.87 -9.38
CA PRO A 803 -4.53 -24.43 -9.37
C PRO A 803 -5.98 -24.00 -9.64
N LEU A 804 -6.37 -22.87 -9.04
CA LEU A 804 -7.66 -22.23 -9.31
C LEU A 804 -7.46 -20.98 -10.16
N PHE A 805 -8.38 -20.77 -11.10
CA PHE A 805 -8.38 -19.61 -12.00
C PHE A 805 -9.67 -18.82 -11.86
N MET A 806 -9.58 -17.51 -12.00
CA MET A 806 -10.74 -16.62 -11.94
C MET A 806 -10.66 -15.55 -13.02
N SER A 807 -11.79 -15.26 -13.65
CA SER A 807 -11.93 -14.09 -14.51
C SER A 807 -12.30 -12.84 -13.70
N ARG A 808 -11.65 -11.73 -13.98
CA ARG A 808 -11.95 -10.38 -13.46
C ARG A 808 -12.74 -9.53 -14.46
N SER A 809 -13.16 -10.09 -15.59
CA SER A 809 -13.85 -9.33 -16.64
C SER A 809 -15.29 -8.98 -16.25
N GLY A 810 -15.93 -9.77 -15.39
CA GLY A 810 -17.32 -9.56 -14.99
C GLY A 810 -17.50 -8.27 -14.20
N LEU A 811 -18.44 -7.42 -14.65
CA LEU A 811 -18.75 -6.13 -14.05
C LEU A 811 -20.19 -6.12 -13.54
N GLU A 812 -20.34 -5.98 -12.22
CA GLU A 812 -21.62 -6.03 -11.53
C GLU A 812 -22.49 -4.80 -11.90
N HIS A 813 -23.75 -5.03 -12.25
CA HIS A 813 -24.74 -3.96 -12.41
C HIS A 813 -25.36 -3.60 -11.07
N GLY A 814 -25.47 -2.32 -10.75
CA GLY A 814 -26.11 -1.88 -9.51
C GLY A 814 -25.75 -0.45 -9.13
N THR A 815 -26.02 -0.10 -7.87
CA THR A 815 -25.64 1.20 -7.31
C THR A 815 -24.56 1.04 -6.25
N ALA A 816 -23.64 1.99 -6.21
CA ALA A 816 -22.61 2.08 -5.19
C ALA A 816 -23.00 3.01 -4.04
N ASP A 817 -24.24 3.50 -4.02
CA ASP A 817 -24.72 4.40 -2.99
C ASP A 817 -25.00 3.64 -1.68
N PRO A 818 -24.22 3.86 -0.61
CA PRO A 818 -24.45 3.17 0.65
C PRO A 818 -25.83 3.47 1.27
N ALA A 819 -26.54 4.51 0.82
CA ALA A 819 -27.90 4.81 1.24
C ALA A 819 -28.97 3.85 0.66
N SER A 820 -28.63 3.05 -0.36
CA SER A 820 -29.54 2.07 -0.96
C SER A 820 -29.35 0.68 -0.34
N ASP A 821 -30.45 0.00 -0.02
CA ASP A 821 -30.43 -1.33 0.61
C ASP A 821 -29.79 -2.39 -0.29
N ASP A 822 -30.04 -2.33 -1.59
CA ASP A 822 -29.46 -3.25 -2.59
C ASP A 822 -28.09 -2.77 -3.15
N SER A 823 -27.44 -1.79 -2.51
CA SER A 823 -26.16 -1.29 -2.97
C SER A 823 -25.01 -2.23 -2.68
N SER A 824 -24.00 -2.14 -3.54
CA SER A 824 -22.74 -2.87 -3.41
C SER A 824 -21.58 -1.95 -3.78
N SER A 825 -20.55 -1.91 -2.93
CA SER A 825 -19.30 -1.22 -3.26
C SER A 825 -18.57 -1.84 -4.46
N ARG A 826 -19.03 -3.00 -4.97
CA ARG A 826 -18.56 -3.66 -6.18
C ARG A 826 -19.35 -3.36 -7.45
N SER A 827 -20.52 -2.71 -7.35
CA SER A 827 -21.30 -2.33 -8.53
C SER A 827 -20.47 -1.46 -9.46
N ALA A 828 -20.30 -1.86 -10.72
CA ALA A 828 -19.42 -1.23 -11.69
C ALA A 828 -20.16 -0.32 -12.66
N TRP A 829 -21.45 -0.56 -12.90
CA TRP A 829 -22.23 0.23 -13.83
C TRP A 829 -23.73 0.17 -13.54
N ARG A 830 -24.47 1.13 -14.09
CA ARG A 830 -25.93 1.20 -14.00
C ARG A 830 -26.51 1.84 -15.25
N ALA A 831 -27.66 1.35 -15.69
CA ALA A 831 -28.51 2.03 -16.66
C ALA A 831 -29.69 2.71 -15.95
N ASP A 832 -29.81 4.04 -16.06
CA ASP A 832 -30.95 4.83 -15.56
C ASP A 832 -31.94 5.07 -16.70
N GLU A 833 -33.06 4.35 -16.66
CA GLU A 833 -34.13 4.46 -17.64
C GLU A 833 -34.84 5.82 -17.64
N ALA A 834 -34.99 6.44 -16.47
CA ALA A 834 -35.75 7.66 -16.31
C ALA A 834 -35.03 8.87 -16.95
N ARG A 835 -33.70 8.85 -16.96
CA ARG A 835 -32.88 10.00 -17.36
C ARG A 835 -32.09 9.80 -18.64
N GLY A 836 -32.17 8.64 -19.27
CA GLY A 836 -31.47 8.48 -20.55
C GLY A 836 -29.98 8.23 -20.40
N MET A 837 -29.49 7.54 -19.37
CA MET A 837 -28.04 7.42 -19.17
C MET A 837 -27.56 6.06 -18.70
N ILE A 838 -26.32 5.73 -19.07
CA ILE A 838 -25.56 4.61 -18.53
C ILE A 838 -24.33 5.20 -17.83
N GLU A 839 -24.14 4.84 -16.57
CA GLU A 839 -23.01 5.23 -15.74
C GLU A 839 -22.09 4.02 -15.53
N VAL A 840 -20.79 4.24 -15.61
CA VAL A 840 -19.76 3.20 -15.43
C VAL A 840 -18.66 3.75 -14.54
N ARG A 841 -18.13 2.93 -13.64
CA ARG A 841 -16.89 3.16 -12.91
C ARG A 841 -15.99 1.93 -13.04
N ILE A 842 -14.73 2.15 -13.40
CA ILE A 842 -13.74 1.11 -13.68
C ILE A 842 -12.52 1.36 -12.80
N PRO A 843 -12.16 0.43 -11.91
CA PRO A 843 -10.90 0.50 -11.17
C PRO A 843 -9.69 0.71 -12.09
N TRP A 844 -8.78 1.61 -11.69
CA TRP A 844 -7.54 1.83 -12.42
C TRP A 844 -6.73 0.54 -12.66
N GLY A 845 -6.69 -0.34 -11.66
CA GLY A 845 -6.01 -1.63 -11.76
C GLY A 845 -6.56 -2.57 -12.83
N LEU A 846 -7.86 -2.53 -13.16
CA LEU A 846 -8.44 -3.36 -14.24
C LEU A 846 -7.97 -2.92 -15.63
N LEU A 847 -7.59 -1.65 -15.75
CA LEU A 847 -7.09 -1.05 -16.98
C LEU A 847 -5.56 -1.09 -17.08
N TYR A 848 -4.89 -1.83 -16.19
CA TYR A 848 -3.43 -1.87 -16.08
C TYR A 848 -2.80 -0.46 -15.99
N VAL A 849 -3.50 0.48 -15.36
CA VAL A 849 -2.92 1.77 -14.96
C VAL A 849 -2.07 1.52 -13.72
N MET A 850 -0.78 1.79 -13.83
CA MET A 850 0.23 1.45 -12.83
C MET A 850 0.43 2.53 -11.77
N ASP A 851 0.23 3.78 -12.16
CA ASP A 851 0.13 4.93 -11.26
C ASP A 851 -0.75 6.00 -11.92
N PRO A 852 -2.03 6.12 -11.52
CA PRO A 852 -2.92 7.12 -12.10
C PRO A 852 -2.48 8.54 -11.73
N SER A 853 -1.76 8.74 -10.61
CA SER A 853 -1.31 10.07 -10.17
C SER A 853 -0.30 10.71 -11.13
N SER A 854 0.48 9.88 -11.85
CA SER A 854 1.46 10.30 -12.86
C SER A 854 1.02 10.01 -14.31
N ARG A 855 -0.13 9.36 -14.51
CA ARG A 855 -0.60 8.77 -15.79
C ARG A 855 0.30 7.67 -16.34
N LEU A 856 0.80 6.80 -15.47
CA LEU A 856 1.58 5.64 -15.89
C LEU A 856 0.68 4.44 -16.11
N VAL A 857 0.85 3.77 -17.25
CA VAL A 857 0.12 2.58 -17.67
C VAL A 857 1.10 1.49 -18.07
N LEU A 858 0.63 0.26 -18.22
CA LEU A 858 1.44 -0.84 -18.73
C LEU A 858 1.92 -0.53 -20.16
N GLY A 859 3.23 -0.54 -20.37
CA GLY A 859 3.87 -0.44 -21.68
C GLY A 859 4.31 -1.77 -22.28
N GLY A 860 4.19 -2.85 -21.51
CA GLY A 860 4.74 -4.16 -21.82
C GLY A 860 5.46 -4.75 -20.60
N THR A 861 6.31 -5.73 -20.84
CA THR A 861 7.18 -6.35 -19.84
C THR A 861 8.60 -6.45 -20.38
N ASP A 862 9.59 -6.48 -19.48
CA ASP A 862 10.97 -6.79 -19.83
C ASP A 862 11.22 -8.30 -19.93
N ASP A 863 12.47 -8.68 -20.20
CA ASP A 863 12.88 -10.08 -20.40
C ASP A 863 12.72 -10.93 -19.13
N ASP A 864 12.66 -10.30 -17.94
CA ASP A 864 12.37 -10.95 -16.66
C ASP A 864 10.86 -10.96 -16.33
N ALA A 865 10.03 -10.62 -17.32
CA ALA A 865 8.59 -10.41 -17.19
C ALA A 865 8.21 -9.32 -16.16
N SER A 866 9.08 -8.39 -15.79
CA SER A 866 8.67 -7.27 -14.93
C SER A 866 7.86 -6.25 -15.74
N PRO A 867 6.71 -5.76 -15.23
CA PRO A 867 5.92 -4.74 -15.91
C PRO A 867 6.70 -3.43 -16.09
N VAL A 868 6.69 -2.92 -17.31
CA VAL A 868 7.34 -1.64 -17.66
C VAL A 868 6.29 -0.56 -17.75
N ALA A 869 6.44 0.49 -16.95
CA ALA A 869 5.55 1.64 -16.95
C ALA A 869 5.83 2.56 -18.16
N ARG A 870 4.77 3.06 -18.79
CA ARG A 870 4.83 4.10 -19.83
C ARG A 870 3.84 5.21 -19.51
N GLU A 871 4.22 6.44 -19.84
CA GLU A 871 3.33 7.59 -19.73
C GLU A 871 2.25 7.53 -20.80
N SER A 872 1.01 7.76 -20.38
CA SER A 872 -0.14 7.85 -21.26
C SER A 872 -0.55 9.31 -21.51
N PRO A 873 -0.92 9.69 -22.74
CA PRO A 873 -1.56 10.99 -23.00
C PRO A 873 -2.97 11.09 -22.38
N GLY A 874 -3.56 9.96 -21.98
CA GLY A 874 -4.90 9.83 -21.44
C GLY A 874 -5.62 8.61 -21.99
N MET A 875 -6.88 8.41 -21.58
CA MET A 875 -7.69 7.27 -22.02
C MET A 875 -8.49 7.67 -23.26
N ALA A 876 -8.21 7.06 -24.41
CA ALA A 876 -9.07 7.24 -25.57
C ALA A 876 -10.38 6.46 -25.40
N VAL A 877 -11.50 7.08 -25.78
CA VAL A 877 -12.83 6.52 -25.55
C VAL A 877 -13.65 6.56 -26.84
N VAL A 878 -14.16 5.40 -27.26
CA VAL A 878 -15.17 5.28 -28.33
C VAL A 878 -16.36 4.51 -27.79
N ALA A 879 -17.53 5.15 -27.79
CA ALA A 879 -18.77 4.50 -27.39
C ALA A 879 -19.50 3.96 -28.63
N LEU A 880 -20.14 2.81 -28.51
CA LEU A 880 -20.89 2.15 -29.57
C LEU A 880 -22.26 1.74 -29.07
N ALA A 881 -23.30 1.97 -29.87
CA ALA A 881 -24.56 1.26 -29.79
C ALA A 881 -24.55 0.16 -30.85
N VAL A 882 -24.79 -1.07 -30.42
CA VAL A 882 -24.68 -2.28 -31.25
C VAL A 882 -26.05 -2.90 -31.35
N ARG A 883 -26.58 -2.98 -32.57
CA ARG A 883 -27.82 -3.67 -32.87
C ARG A 883 -27.61 -5.17 -32.78
N VAL A 884 -28.54 -5.85 -32.11
CA VAL A 884 -28.60 -7.29 -31.99
C VAL A 884 -29.81 -7.82 -32.74
N SER A 885 -29.59 -8.86 -33.53
CA SER A 885 -30.63 -9.63 -34.20
C SER A 885 -30.29 -11.10 -34.09
N VAL A 886 -31.29 -11.96 -33.94
CA VAL A 886 -31.11 -13.41 -33.95
C VAL A 886 -31.63 -13.94 -35.28
N ASP A 887 -30.80 -14.71 -35.98
CA ASP A 887 -31.17 -15.43 -37.20
C ASP A 887 -30.84 -16.92 -37.09
N GLU A 888 -31.07 -17.70 -38.15
CA GLU A 888 -30.82 -19.15 -38.19
C GLU A 888 -29.37 -19.54 -37.91
N LYS A 889 -28.41 -18.61 -38.04
CA LYS A 889 -26.97 -18.81 -37.80
C LYS A 889 -26.53 -18.33 -36.42
N GLY A 890 -27.44 -17.80 -35.60
CA GLY A 890 -27.20 -17.36 -34.23
C GLY A 890 -27.38 -15.86 -34.03
N VAL A 891 -26.65 -15.30 -33.05
CA VAL A 891 -26.71 -13.87 -32.73
C VAL A 891 -25.84 -13.09 -33.71
N ARG A 892 -26.45 -12.20 -34.48
CA ARG A 892 -25.78 -11.25 -35.35
C ARG A 892 -25.73 -9.88 -34.69
N ARG A 893 -24.53 -9.29 -34.66
CA ARG A 893 -24.28 -7.94 -34.15
C ARG A 893 -23.91 -7.00 -35.31
N ALA A 894 -24.40 -5.77 -35.26
CA ALA A 894 -24.11 -4.74 -36.25
C ALA A 894 -24.07 -3.36 -35.60
N LEU A 895 -23.25 -2.45 -36.13
CA LEU A 895 -23.16 -1.09 -35.61
C LEU A 895 -24.48 -0.34 -35.83
N LEU A 896 -25.11 0.14 -34.75
CA LEU A 896 -26.25 1.06 -34.83
C LEU A 896 -25.76 2.51 -34.88
N ASP A 897 -24.86 2.86 -33.97
CA ASP A 897 -24.32 4.20 -33.80
C ASP A 897 -22.95 4.14 -33.10
N ALA A 898 -22.12 5.15 -33.27
CA ALA A 898 -20.87 5.29 -32.52
C ALA A 898 -20.53 6.77 -32.28
N LEU A 899 -19.91 7.04 -31.13
CA LEU A 899 -19.31 8.33 -30.82
C LEU A 899 -17.81 8.16 -30.64
N PRO A 900 -16.99 8.74 -31.54
CA PRO A 900 -17.34 9.53 -32.73
C PRO A 900 -17.96 8.72 -33.88
N ALA A 901 -18.75 9.38 -34.73
CA ALA A 901 -19.37 8.73 -35.90
C ALA A 901 -18.31 8.29 -36.94
N PRO A 902 -18.37 7.05 -37.46
CA PRO A 902 -17.41 6.53 -38.42
C PRO A 902 -17.60 7.14 -39.82
N SER A 903 -16.51 7.20 -40.57
CA SER A 903 -16.53 7.46 -42.01
C SER A 903 -16.10 6.19 -42.73
N ARG A 904 -17.00 5.62 -43.55
CA ARG A 904 -16.77 4.35 -44.30
C ARG A 904 -16.22 3.22 -43.41
N GLY A 905 -16.86 2.98 -42.26
CA GLY A 905 -16.46 1.91 -41.32
C GLY A 905 -15.18 2.20 -40.53
N ARG A 906 -14.67 3.44 -40.54
CA ARG A 906 -13.43 3.81 -39.84
C ARG A 906 -13.59 5.09 -39.02
N ILE A 907 -13.00 5.11 -37.83
CA ILE A 907 -12.81 6.34 -37.03
C ILE A 907 -11.32 6.65 -37.04
N SER A 908 -10.92 7.82 -37.54
CA SER A 908 -9.51 8.23 -37.57
C SER A 908 -9.03 8.65 -36.17
N ALA A 909 -7.72 8.49 -35.90
CA ALA A 909 -7.18 8.66 -34.55
C ALA A 909 -7.37 10.08 -34.00
N ASP A 910 -7.23 11.09 -34.86
CA ASP A 910 -7.41 12.51 -34.58
C ASP A 910 -8.85 12.89 -34.17
N ARG A 911 -9.84 12.04 -34.49
CA ARG A 911 -11.23 12.26 -34.14
C ARG A 911 -11.64 11.62 -32.81
N VAL A 912 -10.83 10.70 -32.28
CA VAL A 912 -11.15 9.98 -31.03
C VAL A 912 -10.83 10.89 -29.84
N PRO A 913 -11.80 11.19 -28.96
CA PRO A 913 -11.52 11.98 -27.78
C PRO A 913 -10.63 11.19 -26.81
N VAL A 914 -9.66 11.90 -26.22
CA VAL A 914 -8.76 11.37 -25.19
C VAL A 914 -9.06 12.08 -23.87
N TYR A 915 -9.47 11.32 -22.86
CA TYR A 915 -9.62 11.83 -21.51
C TYR A 915 -8.26 11.89 -20.80
N ALA A 916 -7.67 13.07 -20.77
CA ALA A 916 -6.43 13.36 -20.07
C ALA A 916 -6.72 13.72 -18.60
N TRP A 917 -6.82 12.72 -17.71
CA TRP A 917 -7.18 12.95 -16.30
C TRP A 917 -6.13 13.76 -15.52
N PRO A 918 -6.47 14.58 -14.53
CA PRO A 918 -5.48 15.38 -13.80
C PRO A 918 -4.39 14.52 -13.15
N ARG A 919 -3.16 15.04 -13.10
CA ARG A 919 -2.09 14.50 -12.24
C ARG A 919 -2.24 15.03 -10.82
N TRP A 920 -1.68 14.32 -9.84
CA TRP A 920 -1.66 14.78 -8.46
C TRP A 920 -0.45 14.26 -7.69
N ASP A 921 0.03 15.05 -6.74
CA ASP A 921 1.10 14.65 -5.78
C ASP A 921 0.59 14.64 -4.34
N ARG A 922 -0.69 14.91 -4.15
CA ARG A 922 -1.40 14.89 -2.87
C ARG A 922 -2.82 14.38 -3.08
N VAL A 923 -3.37 13.79 -2.03
CA VAL A 923 -4.73 13.26 -2.01
C VAL A 923 -5.57 14.06 -1.02
N HIS A 924 -6.80 14.39 -1.42
CA HIS A 924 -7.78 15.10 -0.58
C HIS A 924 -9.01 14.22 -0.45
N TYR A 925 -9.20 13.60 0.72
CA TYR A 925 -10.24 12.60 0.97
C TYR A 925 -10.91 12.82 2.32
N GLU A 926 -12.17 12.42 2.41
CA GLU A 926 -12.95 12.45 3.63
C GLU A 926 -13.10 11.02 4.17
N PRO A 927 -12.85 10.80 5.47
CA PRO A 927 -13.08 9.51 6.10
C PRO A 927 -14.58 9.22 6.21
N TYR A 928 -14.95 7.94 6.11
CA TYR A 928 -16.30 7.47 6.43
C TYR A 928 -16.24 6.10 7.10
N LEU A 929 -17.20 5.83 8.00
CA LEU A 929 -17.34 4.54 8.64
C LEU A 929 -18.05 3.57 7.68
N LYS A 930 -17.45 2.41 7.45
CA LYS A 930 -18.03 1.36 6.62
C LYS A 930 -19.16 0.63 7.36
N PRO A 931 -20.07 -0.07 6.64
CA PRO A 931 -21.06 -0.96 7.24
C PRO A 931 -20.50 -1.92 8.32
N SER A 932 -19.26 -2.40 8.14
CA SER A 932 -18.56 -3.28 9.08
C SER A 932 -18.37 -2.67 10.46
N TYR A 933 -18.14 -1.35 10.57
CA TYR A 933 -18.07 -0.64 11.85
C TYR A 933 -19.37 -0.81 12.65
N PHE A 934 -20.52 -0.54 12.01
CA PHE A 934 -21.82 -0.59 12.68
C PHE A 934 -22.25 -2.02 13.01
N ALA A 935 -21.93 -2.97 12.13
CA ALA A 935 -22.19 -4.39 12.37
C ALA A 935 -21.39 -4.91 13.58
N LEU A 936 -20.10 -4.58 13.66
CA LEU A 936 -19.25 -4.94 14.80
C LEU A 936 -19.63 -4.18 16.08
N GLN A 937 -20.03 -2.91 15.99
CA GLN A 937 -20.55 -2.17 17.15
C GLN A 937 -21.70 -2.92 17.84
N LYS A 938 -22.63 -3.46 17.05
CA LYS A 938 -23.73 -4.29 17.55
C LYS A 938 -23.23 -5.61 18.12
N ALA A 939 -22.34 -6.31 17.40
CA ALA A 939 -21.80 -7.60 17.83
C ALA A 939 -21.01 -7.48 19.15
N PHE A 940 -20.12 -6.50 19.26
CA PHE A 940 -19.30 -6.25 20.44
C PHE A 940 -20.12 -5.89 21.68
N GLY A 941 -21.27 -5.24 21.51
CA GLY A 941 -22.18 -4.90 22.61
C GLY A 941 -22.66 -6.11 23.43
N GLY A 942 -22.69 -7.31 22.84
CA GLY A 942 -23.13 -8.54 23.51
C GLY A 942 -22.01 -9.49 23.98
N LEU A 943 -20.73 -9.14 23.77
CA LEU A 943 -19.61 -10.03 24.06
C LEU A 943 -18.97 -9.74 25.42
N GLU A 944 -19.30 -10.53 26.44
CA GLU A 944 -18.66 -10.45 27.76
C GLU A 944 -17.93 -11.75 28.11
N ALA A 945 -16.97 -11.70 29.03
CA ALA A 945 -16.40 -12.93 29.57
C ALA A 945 -17.49 -13.74 30.30
N PRO A 946 -17.45 -15.09 30.28
CA PRO A 946 -18.34 -15.87 31.13
C PRO A 946 -18.17 -15.47 32.60
N ALA A 947 -19.27 -15.41 33.35
CA ALA A 947 -19.24 -15.22 34.79
C ALA A 947 -18.43 -16.35 35.46
N GLU A 948 -17.88 -16.06 36.65
CA GLU A 948 -16.92 -16.96 37.31
C GLU A 948 -17.43 -18.36 37.61
#